data_AF-A0A973BKW6-F1
#
_entry.id   AF-A0A973BKW6-F1
#
_cell.length_a   1.000
_cell.length_b   1.000
_cell.length_c   1.000
_cell.angle_alpha   90.00
_cell.angle_beta   90.00
_cell.angle_gamma   90.00
#
_symmetry.space_group_name_H-M   'P 1'
#
loop_
_entity.id
_entity.type
_entity.pdbx_description
1 polymer ?
#
loop_
_entity_poly.entity_id
_entity_poly.type
_entity_poly.pdbx_seq_one_letter_code
_entity_poly.pdbx_strand_id
1 'polypeptide(L)'
;MNGKTESVQNARFYRGAAQFDLLNTEGTLIKNVDLGSLAETDELLIAQHEIGELAVITSNELDDFPLNGTLLINQYGQDVYGTLKYQTTEESFSVADGHFVVIPPVHGYPQDDETWDEELKVLSFVPDFGRDVIVLWNDLFMRNGQKRIVFLLPPTRTGSYRAGGAMELLQIEPRIVATAHSPGTTTIAGAPRHFLNNDSSELFPLLVNDDEDDTVGSADNADTTLGADDDDLMKVNLKLSMRGLTSWDHLEITPSSENIRIYEMSGSSPILLPLNGGKFTTTLTDNNSIATALKSEVGLDIYAEAMASSIEETIEITLAEADDEESLDVRELVTIGPLLKVDLVPDYNRDGVIDSADRGKVTDTDPFRWWFNDDDDEDAVSGDDRTGASSPDFDNAVVDSERDLVDFFPLFIDLKDLLSAIDDLSTIEVKLTHENSALKFVYTDLLPGDSGDYLRKSNLTTGYGSNFDQAPGTADTIDIGTALSEAFLTKIRDEDKGVLLIEGASSSSSILDKPLKLEVSRSGSQLFEFEMPLRLGPVTEMYRVEDFSQVADSNMSSITASGEPDLYPDSLTNDKTFMHVHGFKVSQDDSLAWHNEILKRLHQLGSNAKFVGVTWHGDTAPDYHKAVYQAFKTSEDLNQRLGSYSNITVAAHSLGNVVISNAMEKHQFDPLNYILLNAAVPVEAYNINDAGDSSNPTEMREHMTEKGWKDYPDRVFAADWHKLFPSNDARSELTWRNRFASIRNRSYNFYSSTENTVQNADDNQSFVGLTIDAFENMFGGEKFGHRGAWVNQEIAKGHVFTEIFFDRSQGGWDFNGNQNDLEQVGIKKPFPADSDSYRPRSASETTDMVPTNEQLAQFGFFKRFDTYDGEKVYGPIDDANVLPGITQTQSGASALASQNDVQWHMLAEAIPALSYGAGANQVSGMKENFDLESLTEGVGIYWPESIREHSDWWHSDYQNVSLNYVIPVFNRMIEIGGLDAD
;
A
#
# COMPACT_ATOMS: atom_id res chain seq x y z
N MET A 1 -46.37 -22.77 22.11
CA MET A 1 -45.06 -23.46 22.27
C MET A 1 -45.14 -24.77 21.51
N ASN A 2 -44.28 -25.20 20.61
CA ASN A 2 -43.19 -24.63 19.82
C ASN A 2 -43.13 -25.61 18.64
N GLY A 3 -43.45 -25.21 17.41
CA GLY A 3 -43.55 -26.15 16.28
C GLY A 3 -43.74 -25.40 14.96
N LYS A 4 -42.87 -25.72 14.00
CA LYS A 4 -42.71 -25.08 12.69
C LYS A 4 -44.04 -24.84 11.97
N THR A 5 -44.24 -23.61 11.51
CA THR A 5 -45.18 -23.26 10.44
C THR A 5 -44.55 -23.70 9.11
N GLU A 6 -44.95 -24.87 8.59
CA GLU A 6 -44.67 -25.22 7.19
C GLU A 6 -45.55 -24.33 6.30
N SER A 7 -44.94 -23.34 5.64
CA SER A 7 -45.62 -22.53 4.63
C SER A 7 -45.99 -23.42 3.44
N VAL A 8 -47.26 -23.43 3.02
CA VAL A 8 -47.71 -24.10 1.79
C VAL A 8 -47.68 -23.07 0.67
N GLN A 9 -46.86 -23.28 -0.38
CA GLN A 9 -46.67 -22.25 -1.42
C GLN A 9 -47.21 -22.60 -2.81
N ASN A 10 -47.72 -23.80 -3.07
CA ASN A 10 -48.13 -24.15 -4.45
C ASN A 10 -49.33 -25.11 -4.53
N ALA A 11 -50.46 -24.62 -5.03
CA ALA A 11 -51.53 -25.45 -5.58
C ALA A 11 -51.46 -25.40 -7.11
N ARG A 12 -51.26 -26.54 -7.78
CA ARG A 12 -51.23 -26.60 -9.26
C ARG A 12 -52.60 -27.00 -9.80
N PHE A 13 -53.22 -26.11 -10.57
CA PHE A 13 -54.47 -26.40 -11.27
C PHE A 13 -54.20 -26.81 -12.72
N TYR A 14 -54.64 -28.02 -13.09
CA TYR A 14 -54.75 -28.42 -14.50
C TYR A 14 -56.17 -28.13 -14.98
N ARG A 15 -56.30 -27.29 -16.01
CA ARG A 15 -57.58 -26.83 -16.54
C ARG A 15 -58.44 -28.02 -17.01
N GLY A 16 -59.51 -28.34 -16.26
CA GLY A 16 -60.53 -29.34 -16.62
C GLY A 16 -60.59 -30.64 -15.80
N ALA A 17 -59.87 -30.76 -14.67
CA ALA A 17 -59.95 -31.94 -13.80
C ALA A 17 -60.98 -31.77 -12.66
N ALA A 18 -61.72 -32.83 -12.35
CA ALA A 18 -62.73 -32.88 -11.28
C ALA A 18 -62.13 -32.98 -9.87
N GLN A 19 -60.81 -33.11 -9.74
CA GLN A 19 -60.08 -33.20 -8.47
C GLN A 19 -58.76 -32.44 -8.56
N PHE A 20 -58.22 -31.97 -7.43
CA PHE A 20 -56.87 -31.38 -7.35
C PHE A 20 -56.08 -31.82 -6.11
N ASP A 21 -54.75 -31.70 -6.20
CA ASP A 21 -53.77 -32.15 -5.21
C ASP A 21 -53.12 -30.95 -4.48
N LEU A 22 -53.09 -30.98 -3.15
CA LEU A 22 -52.36 -30.03 -2.31
C LEU A 22 -50.97 -30.58 -1.98
N LEU A 23 -49.91 -29.80 -2.19
CA LEU A 23 -48.52 -30.18 -1.91
C LEU A 23 -47.86 -29.24 -0.88
N ASN A 24 -46.81 -29.68 -0.19
CA ASN A 24 -45.99 -28.81 0.69
C ASN A 24 -44.88 -28.07 -0.08
N THR A 25 -44.08 -27.23 0.60
CA THR A 25 -42.96 -26.44 0.01
C THR A 25 -41.90 -27.28 -0.69
N GLU A 26 -41.75 -28.55 -0.31
CA GLU A 26 -40.81 -29.49 -0.93
C GLU A 26 -41.46 -30.29 -2.09
N GLY A 27 -42.72 -30.00 -2.42
CA GLY A 27 -43.45 -30.63 -3.53
C GLY A 27 -44.10 -31.98 -3.21
N THR A 28 -44.24 -32.34 -1.92
CA THR A 28 -44.83 -33.61 -1.48
C THR A 28 -46.34 -33.51 -1.28
N LEU A 29 -47.11 -34.52 -1.73
CA LEU A 29 -48.58 -34.54 -1.64
C LEU A 29 -49.08 -34.59 -0.20
N ILE A 30 -49.81 -33.55 0.19
CA ILE A 30 -50.51 -33.40 1.47
C ILE A 30 -51.92 -34.01 1.38
N LYS A 31 -52.73 -33.67 0.36
CA LYS A 31 -54.13 -34.12 0.26
C LYS A 31 -54.71 -34.02 -1.16
N ASN A 32 -55.61 -34.94 -1.53
CA ASN A 32 -56.39 -34.90 -2.78
C ASN A 32 -57.83 -34.43 -2.49
N VAL A 33 -58.37 -33.52 -3.28
CA VAL A 33 -59.66 -32.86 -3.07
C VAL A 33 -60.56 -33.01 -4.31
N ASP A 34 -61.79 -33.49 -4.12
CA ASP A 34 -62.79 -33.73 -5.18
C ASP A 34 -63.82 -32.60 -5.26
N LEU A 35 -63.99 -32.03 -6.46
CA LEU A 35 -64.81 -30.84 -6.72
C LEU A 35 -66.18 -31.17 -7.33
N GLY A 36 -66.48 -32.45 -7.59
CA GLY A 36 -67.67 -32.87 -8.34
C GLY A 36 -69.05 -32.61 -7.70
N SER A 37 -69.11 -32.07 -6.47
CA SER A 37 -70.36 -31.88 -5.71
C SER A 37 -70.65 -30.42 -5.29
N LEU A 38 -69.94 -29.44 -5.82
CA LEU A 38 -70.06 -28.03 -5.42
C LEU A 38 -71.01 -27.26 -6.37
N ALA A 39 -71.83 -26.35 -5.84
CA ALA A 39 -72.63 -25.46 -6.68
C ALA A 39 -71.76 -24.30 -7.24
N GLU A 40 -72.16 -23.68 -8.36
CA GLU A 40 -71.42 -22.57 -9.00
C GLU A 40 -71.19 -21.33 -8.11
N THR A 41 -71.83 -21.28 -6.93
CA THR A 41 -71.75 -20.18 -5.97
C THR A 41 -71.01 -20.52 -4.68
N ASP A 42 -70.49 -21.74 -4.54
CA ASP A 42 -69.83 -22.18 -3.31
C ASP A 42 -68.32 -21.86 -3.38
N GLU A 43 -67.80 -21.17 -2.37
CA GLU A 43 -66.36 -20.91 -2.22
C GLU A 43 -65.73 -22.01 -1.36
N LEU A 44 -64.53 -22.47 -1.75
CA LEU A 44 -63.80 -23.55 -1.09
C LEU A 44 -62.76 -22.95 -0.14
N LEU A 45 -62.82 -23.31 1.14
CA LEU A 45 -61.88 -22.86 2.16
C LEU A 45 -61.00 -23.99 2.68
N ILE A 46 -59.71 -23.70 2.84
CA ILE A 46 -58.75 -24.61 3.45
C ILE A 46 -58.28 -23.97 4.75
N ALA A 47 -58.60 -24.60 5.88
CA ALA A 47 -58.26 -24.11 7.20
C ALA A 47 -57.47 -25.14 7.99
N GLN A 48 -56.56 -24.67 8.84
CA GLN A 48 -55.82 -25.52 9.77
C GLN A 48 -56.60 -25.62 11.09
N HIS A 49 -57.02 -26.83 11.45
CA HIS A 49 -57.73 -27.08 12.72
C HIS A 49 -56.73 -27.25 13.88
N GLU A 50 -57.15 -27.01 15.13
CA GLU A 50 -56.30 -26.98 16.35
C GLU A 50 -55.43 -28.24 16.61
N ILE A 51 -55.60 -29.30 15.82
CA ILE A 51 -54.89 -30.58 15.96
C ILE A 51 -53.91 -30.83 14.79
N GLY A 52 -53.67 -29.83 13.94
CA GLY A 52 -52.65 -29.89 12.88
C GLY A 52 -53.06 -30.62 11.59
N GLU A 53 -54.32 -31.05 11.44
CA GLU A 53 -54.86 -31.54 10.16
C GLU A 53 -55.51 -30.41 9.35
N LEU A 54 -55.25 -30.39 8.04
CA LEU A 54 -55.87 -29.47 7.07
C LEU A 54 -57.27 -29.97 6.67
N ALA A 55 -58.29 -29.17 6.97
CA ALA A 55 -59.68 -29.42 6.57
C ALA A 55 -60.06 -28.56 5.37
N VAL A 56 -60.91 -29.11 4.49
CA VAL A 56 -61.50 -28.38 3.35
C VAL A 56 -62.98 -28.26 3.65
N ILE A 57 -63.49 -27.04 3.75
CA ILE A 57 -64.87 -26.72 4.11
C ILE A 57 -65.45 -25.72 3.10
N THR A 58 -66.77 -25.67 2.98
CA THR A 58 -67.46 -24.76 2.05
C THR A 58 -67.90 -23.48 2.75
N SER A 59 -68.06 -22.38 2.02
CA SER A 59 -68.43 -21.06 2.58
C SER A 59 -69.73 -21.05 3.39
N ASN A 60 -70.64 -22.00 3.15
CA ASN A 60 -71.91 -22.14 3.86
C ASN A 60 -71.78 -22.83 5.23
N GLU A 61 -70.60 -23.38 5.57
CA GLU A 61 -70.33 -24.10 6.84
C GLU A 61 -69.53 -23.24 7.84
N LEU A 62 -69.29 -21.96 7.52
CA LEU A 62 -68.38 -21.07 8.27
C LEU A 62 -68.89 -20.68 9.67
N ASP A 63 -70.20 -20.61 9.87
CA ASP A 63 -70.78 -20.09 11.12
C ASP A 63 -70.59 -21.02 12.33
N ASP A 64 -70.21 -22.29 12.12
CA ASP A 64 -70.09 -23.32 13.17
C ASP A 64 -68.63 -23.69 13.53
N PHE A 65 -67.60 -23.03 12.96
CA PHE A 65 -66.18 -23.39 13.16
C PHE A 65 -65.32 -22.25 13.77
N PRO A 66 -64.58 -22.49 14.87
CA PRO A 66 -63.67 -21.50 15.43
C PRO A 66 -62.35 -21.48 14.65
N LEU A 67 -62.07 -20.40 13.91
CA LEU A 67 -60.86 -20.25 13.09
C LEU A 67 -59.75 -19.49 13.81
N ASN A 68 -58.52 -20.02 13.75
CA ASN A 68 -57.27 -19.35 14.11
C ASN A 68 -56.32 -19.44 12.90
N GLY A 69 -56.52 -18.62 11.85
CA GLY A 69 -55.56 -18.56 10.74
C GLY A 69 -56.12 -18.23 9.35
N THR A 70 -55.18 -17.92 8.46
CA THR A 70 -55.22 -17.22 7.15
C THR A 70 -56.19 -17.77 6.09
N LEU A 71 -56.82 -16.85 5.35
CA LEU A 71 -57.76 -17.05 4.24
C LEU A 71 -57.05 -16.98 2.87
N LEU A 72 -57.22 -17.99 2.01
CA LEU A 72 -56.91 -17.97 0.56
C LEU A 72 -58.01 -18.79 -0.14
N ILE A 73 -58.76 -18.28 -1.12
CA ILE A 73 -58.51 -18.35 -2.59
C ILE A 73 -59.63 -17.57 -3.32
N ASN A 74 -59.34 -16.96 -4.48
CA ASN A 74 -60.35 -16.61 -5.51
C ASN A 74 -60.10 -17.44 -6.80
N GLN A 75 -61.16 -18.01 -7.37
CA GLN A 75 -61.18 -18.84 -8.59
C GLN A 75 -60.98 -18.06 -9.90
N TYR A 76 -59.96 -17.24 -10.10
CA TYR A 76 -59.54 -16.87 -11.47
C TYR A 76 -58.03 -16.67 -11.49
N GLY A 77 -57.31 -17.61 -12.13
CA GLY A 77 -55.86 -17.73 -12.02
C GLY A 77 -55.07 -16.52 -12.50
N GLN A 78 -54.70 -15.65 -11.56
CA GLN A 78 -53.56 -14.74 -11.60
C GLN A 78 -52.90 -14.69 -10.21
N ASP A 79 -51.56 -14.64 -10.19
CA ASP A 79 -50.69 -14.83 -9.03
C ASP A 79 -50.90 -13.79 -7.91
N VAL A 80 -50.81 -14.22 -6.65
CA VAL A 80 -50.85 -13.35 -5.46
C VAL A 80 -49.73 -13.73 -4.47
N TYR A 81 -48.93 -12.74 -4.10
CA TYR A 81 -48.01 -12.73 -2.95
C TYR A 81 -48.67 -12.00 -1.77
N GLY A 82 -48.52 -12.50 -0.54
CA GLY A 82 -48.73 -11.70 0.67
C GLY A 82 -49.17 -12.47 1.93
N THR A 83 -48.46 -12.27 3.04
CA THR A 83 -48.93 -12.53 4.42
C THR A 83 -49.13 -11.17 5.09
N LEU A 84 -50.31 -10.90 5.65
CA LEU A 84 -50.63 -9.63 6.30
C LEU A 84 -50.38 -9.67 7.82
N LYS A 85 -49.70 -8.64 8.34
CA LYS A 85 -49.67 -8.26 9.76
C LYS A 85 -50.94 -7.47 10.13
N TYR A 86 -51.27 -7.49 11.42
CA TYR A 86 -52.38 -6.77 12.05
C TYR A 86 -52.38 -5.25 11.74
N GLN A 87 -53.54 -4.77 11.24
CA GLN A 87 -54.25 -3.49 11.46
C GLN A 87 -53.44 -2.19 11.67
N THR A 88 -53.64 -1.09 10.93
CA THR A 88 -54.90 -0.51 10.43
C THR A 88 -54.71 0.31 9.14
N THR A 89 -55.47 -0.07 8.10
CA THR A 89 -56.14 0.73 7.03
C THR A 89 -55.56 2.13 6.73
N GLU A 90 -55.06 2.41 5.53
CA GLU A 90 -55.76 2.35 4.24
C GLU A 90 -54.79 1.99 3.09
N GLU A 91 -55.16 1.05 2.21
CA GLU A 91 -54.56 0.97 0.87
C GLU A 91 -55.57 0.50 -0.19
N SER A 92 -55.41 1.13 -1.35
CA SER A 92 -56.12 1.00 -2.62
C SER A 92 -55.62 -0.17 -3.48
N PHE A 93 -56.51 -0.70 -4.33
CA PHE A 93 -56.23 -1.75 -5.32
C PHE A 93 -55.44 -1.23 -6.54
N SER A 94 -54.51 -2.05 -7.06
CA SER A 94 -53.99 -1.95 -8.44
C SER A 94 -54.58 -3.09 -9.30
N VAL A 95 -54.89 -2.82 -10.57
CA VAL A 95 -55.35 -3.82 -11.54
C VAL A 95 -54.54 -3.68 -12.83
N ALA A 96 -53.91 -4.77 -13.25
CA ALA A 96 -53.33 -4.93 -14.57
C ALA A 96 -54.40 -5.43 -15.56
N ASP A 97 -54.40 -4.84 -16.76
CA ASP A 97 -55.14 -5.20 -17.97
C ASP A 97 -56.68 -5.16 -17.96
N GLY A 98 -57.21 -4.33 -18.88
CA GLY A 98 -58.56 -3.79 -18.81
C GLY A 98 -59.71 -4.75 -19.11
N HIS A 99 -60.60 -4.91 -18.13
CA HIS A 99 -62.06 -5.15 -18.28
C HIS A 99 -62.77 -4.72 -16.97
N PHE A 100 -63.89 -3.98 -17.06
CA PHE A 100 -64.68 -3.51 -15.89
C PHE A 100 -65.98 -4.32 -15.72
N VAL A 101 -66.38 -4.62 -14.48
CA VAL A 101 -67.71 -5.19 -14.11
C VAL A 101 -68.40 -4.24 -13.11
N VAL A 102 -69.68 -3.94 -13.34
CA VAL A 102 -70.55 -3.08 -12.50
C VAL A 102 -71.58 -3.95 -11.78
N ILE A 103 -71.79 -3.75 -10.47
CA ILE A 103 -72.91 -4.34 -9.71
C ILE A 103 -73.64 -3.21 -8.96
N PRO A 104 -74.98 -3.04 -9.10
CA PRO A 104 -75.72 -2.00 -8.39
C PRO A 104 -76.13 -2.43 -6.97
N PRO A 105 -76.30 -1.51 -5.99
CA PRO A 105 -76.76 -1.85 -4.66
C PRO A 105 -78.28 -2.12 -4.60
N VAL A 106 -78.63 -3.16 -3.83
CA VAL A 106 -80.00 -3.57 -3.48
C VAL A 106 -80.53 -2.73 -2.31
N HIS A 107 -81.77 -2.26 -2.43
CA HIS A 107 -82.48 -1.41 -1.46
C HIS A 107 -82.69 -2.01 -0.06
N GLY A 108 -82.53 -1.18 0.98
CA GLY A 108 -83.14 -1.35 2.30
C GLY A 108 -83.27 -0.01 3.02
N TYR A 109 -84.45 0.62 2.96
CA TYR A 109 -84.81 1.83 3.71
C TYR A 109 -85.33 1.47 5.12
N PRO A 110 -84.96 2.23 6.16
CA PRO A 110 -85.85 2.51 7.28
C PRO A 110 -86.36 3.96 7.26
N GLN A 111 -87.54 4.14 7.83
CA GLN A 111 -88.32 5.37 7.92
C GLN A 111 -87.94 6.22 9.15
N ASP A 112 -88.33 7.49 9.03
CA ASP A 112 -88.69 8.46 10.07
C ASP A 112 -87.67 9.53 10.49
N ASP A 113 -88.26 10.72 10.64
CA ASP A 113 -87.70 12.06 10.79
C ASP A 113 -86.75 12.20 11.99
N GLU A 114 -85.51 12.66 11.76
CA GLU A 114 -84.78 13.53 12.67
C GLU A 114 -83.57 14.18 11.96
N THR A 115 -83.33 15.45 12.29
CA THR A 115 -82.35 16.38 11.74
C THR A 115 -80.89 15.94 11.97
N TRP A 116 -80.06 16.01 10.93
CA TRP A 116 -78.59 15.95 11.06
C TRP A 116 -78.00 17.36 10.94
N ASP A 117 -77.74 17.99 12.10
CA ASP A 117 -76.70 19.00 12.29
C ASP A 117 -75.45 18.24 12.77
N GLU A 118 -74.56 17.80 11.87
CA GLU A 118 -73.19 17.41 12.25
C GLU A 118 -72.19 17.78 11.14
N GLU A 119 -71.07 18.37 11.56
CA GLU A 119 -69.91 18.73 10.76
C GLU A 119 -69.39 17.54 9.95
N LEU A 120 -68.99 17.81 8.71
CA LEU A 120 -68.21 16.88 7.89
C LEU A 120 -66.86 16.61 8.57
N LYS A 121 -66.79 15.53 9.35
CA LYS A 121 -65.53 14.96 9.83
C LYS A 121 -64.77 14.35 8.67
N VAL A 122 -63.60 14.91 8.37
CA VAL A 122 -62.58 14.28 7.54
C VAL A 122 -62.04 13.08 8.32
N LEU A 123 -62.37 11.86 7.89
CA LEU A 123 -61.79 10.63 8.41
C LEU A 123 -60.60 10.28 7.53
N SER A 124 -59.40 10.53 8.09
CA SER A 124 -58.11 9.99 7.66
C SER A 124 -57.52 10.49 6.33
N PHE A 125 -56.20 10.69 6.33
CA PHE A 125 -55.33 10.92 5.18
C PHE A 125 -54.50 9.65 4.99
N VAL A 126 -54.50 9.07 3.79
CA VAL A 126 -53.59 7.97 3.42
C VAL A 126 -52.34 8.56 2.81
N PRO A 127 -51.13 8.28 3.35
CA PRO A 127 -49.92 8.91 2.83
C PRO A 127 -49.39 8.35 1.50
N ASP A 128 -49.78 7.13 1.08
CA ASP A 128 -48.98 6.37 0.09
C ASP A 128 -49.50 6.36 -1.36
N PHE A 129 -50.35 7.31 -1.77
CA PHE A 129 -50.56 7.56 -3.21
C PHE A 129 -50.62 9.06 -3.49
N GLY A 130 -49.56 9.61 -4.06
CA GLY A 130 -49.52 10.99 -4.54
C GLY A 130 -50.44 11.21 -5.75
N ARG A 131 -51.76 11.35 -5.55
CA ARG A 131 -52.74 12.05 -6.40
C ARG A 131 -53.97 12.44 -5.57
N ASP A 132 -54.42 13.68 -5.73
CA ASP A 132 -55.69 14.14 -5.14
C ASP A 132 -56.88 13.29 -5.65
N VAL A 133 -57.50 12.53 -4.75
CA VAL A 133 -58.80 11.89 -4.97
C VAL A 133 -59.71 12.27 -3.82
N ILE A 134 -60.65 13.19 -4.06
CA ILE A 134 -61.79 13.40 -3.16
C ILE A 134 -62.88 12.41 -3.58
N VAL A 135 -63.12 11.38 -2.76
CA VAL A 135 -64.25 10.45 -2.95
C VAL A 135 -65.50 11.04 -2.27
N LEU A 136 -66.45 11.53 -3.07
CA LEU A 136 -67.83 11.70 -2.63
C LEU A 136 -68.71 10.72 -3.40
N TRP A 137 -69.66 10.14 -2.68
CA TRP A 137 -70.47 8.97 -3.02
C TRP A 137 -71.09 8.95 -4.43
N ASN A 138 -71.06 7.75 -5.04
CA ASN A 138 -71.67 7.24 -6.27
C ASN A 138 -71.12 7.67 -7.64
N ASP A 139 -70.44 6.70 -8.27
CA ASP A 139 -70.21 6.45 -9.71
C ASP A 139 -69.74 7.59 -10.64
N LEU A 140 -68.50 7.52 -11.13
CA LEU A 140 -68.09 8.19 -12.37
C LEU A 140 -67.08 7.37 -13.22
N PHE A 141 -67.41 7.20 -14.50
CA PHE A 141 -66.57 6.57 -15.53
C PHE A 141 -65.54 7.55 -16.11
N MET A 142 -64.33 7.09 -16.44
CA MET A 142 -63.40 7.80 -17.32
C MET A 142 -62.94 6.91 -18.50
N ARG A 143 -63.05 7.45 -19.72
CA ARG A 143 -62.39 6.93 -20.95
C ARG A 143 -61.56 8.07 -21.55
N ASN A 144 -60.38 7.73 -22.06
CA ASN A 144 -59.36 8.62 -22.62
C ASN A 144 -59.85 9.93 -23.25
N GLY A 145 -59.21 11.02 -22.81
CA GLY A 145 -58.97 12.19 -23.65
C GLY A 145 -60.10 13.20 -23.81
N GLN A 146 -60.71 13.67 -22.71
CA GLN A 146 -61.16 15.07 -22.50
C GLN A 146 -61.80 15.21 -21.10
N LYS A 147 -61.24 16.08 -20.25
CA LYS A 147 -61.66 16.30 -18.86
C LYS A 147 -62.95 17.16 -18.83
N ARG A 148 -64.11 16.58 -18.50
CA ARG A 148 -65.32 17.31 -18.06
C ARG A 148 -65.85 16.68 -16.77
N ILE A 149 -66.10 17.51 -15.76
CA ILE A 149 -66.72 17.10 -14.49
C ILE A 149 -68.24 17.27 -14.66
N VAL A 150 -69.02 16.23 -14.35
CA VAL A 150 -70.50 16.26 -14.37
C VAL A 150 -71.00 16.00 -12.95
N PHE A 151 -71.77 16.94 -12.40
CA PHE A 151 -72.44 16.76 -11.10
C PHE A 151 -73.81 16.08 -11.31
N LEU A 152 -74.07 14.99 -10.59
CA LEU A 152 -75.39 14.36 -10.49
C LEU A 152 -75.90 14.53 -9.05
N LEU A 153 -76.86 15.44 -8.86
CA LEU A 153 -77.58 15.59 -7.58
C LEU A 153 -78.70 14.54 -7.47
N PRO A 154 -79.00 13.99 -6.28
CA PRO A 154 -80.10 13.05 -6.11
C PRO A 154 -81.48 13.73 -6.28
N PRO A 155 -82.52 13.01 -6.72
CA PRO A 155 -83.84 13.58 -6.94
C PRO A 155 -84.56 13.84 -5.61
N THR A 156 -84.93 15.09 -5.32
CA THR A 156 -85.89 15.39 -4.25
C THR A 156 -87.31 15.04 -4.68
N ARG A 157 -88.07 14.37 -3.81
CA ARG A 157 -89.53 14.15 -3.92
C ARG A 157 -90.27 15.50 -3.93
N THR A 158 -90.47 16.09 -5.10
CA THR A 158 -91.68 16.81 -5.55
C THR A 158 -91.36 17.55 -6.84
N GLY A 159 -92.15 17.34 -7.88
CA GLY A 159 -91.93 17.97 -9.17
C GLY A 159 -92.08 19.50 -9.13
N SER A 160 -91.03 20.22 -9.52
CA SER A 160 -91.10 21.48 -10.30
C SER A 160 -89.68 21.90 -10.73
N TYR A 161 -89.55 22.37 -11.97
CA TYR A 161 -88.31 22.84 -12.59
C TYR A 161 -87.78 24.15 -11.97
N ARG A 162 -86.45 24.26 -11.78
CA ARG A 162 -85.56 25.40 -12.16
C ARG A 162 -84.16 25.19 -11.55
N ALA A 163 -83.18 24.80 -12.36
CA ALA A 163 -81.76 24.92 -12.00
C ALA A 163 -81.26 26.28 -12.54
N GLY A 164 -81.16 27.27 -11.64
CA GLY A 164 -80.22 28.38 -11.80
C GLY A 164 -78.83 27.85 -11.46
N GLY A 165 -77.85 28.13 -12.32
CA GLY A 165 -76.48 27.68 -12.13
C GLY A 165 -75.82 28.35 -10.93
N ALA A 166 -75.31 27.53 -10.01
CA ALA A 166 -74.16 27.85 -9.19
C ALA A 166 -73.15 26.73 -9.47
N MET A 167 -72.17 27.01 -10.35
CA MET A 167 -70.93 26.23 -10.38
C MET A 167 -70.01 26.89 -9.34
N GLU A 168 -69.77 26.23 -8.22
CA GLU A 168 -68.50 26.47 -7.51
C GLU A 168 -67.42 25.70 -8.28
N LEU A 169 -66.50 26.44 -8.88
CA LEU A 169 -65.26 25.89 -9.41
C LEU A 169 -64.42 25.40 -8.23
N LEU A 170 -64.17 24.10 -8.14
CA LEU A 170 -63.00 23.57 -7.44
C LEU A 170 -61.76 24.17 -8.13
N GLN A 171 -61.22 25.22 -7.53
CA GLN A 171 -59.97 25.85 -7.90
C GLN A 171 -58.86 24.87 -7.52
N ILE A 172 -58.37 24.10 -8.49
CA ILE A 172 -57.19 23.26 -8.29
C ILE A 172 -56.02 24.23 -8.29
N GLU A 173 -55.41 24.45 -7.13
CA GLU A 173 -54.24 25.31 -7.02
C GLU A 173 -53.08 24.67 -7.80
N PRO A 174 -52.29 25.48 -8.52
CA PRO A 174 -51.07 24.98 -9.14
C PRO A 174 -50.13 24.47 -8.05
N ARG A 175 -49.57 23.27 -8.24
CA ARG A 175 -48.57 22.68 -7.33
C ARG A 175 -47.29 22.41 -8.12
N ILE A 176 -46.17 22.88 -7.59
CA ILE A 176 -44.85 22.37 -7.98
C ILE A 176 -44.54 21.17 -7.11
N VAL A 177 -44.05 20.11 -7.73
CA VAL A 177 -43.58 18.91 -7.06
C VAL A 177 -42.09 18.84 -7.32
N ALA A 178 -41.32 18.87 -6.25
CA ALA A 178 -39.90 18.65 -6.28
C ALA A 178 -39.61 17.31 -5.62
N THR A 179 -38.83 16.46 -6.29
CA THR A 179 -38.52 15.12 -5.81
C THR A 179 -37.02 14.96 -5.83
N ALA A 180 -36.43 14.94 -4.63
CA ALA A 180 -35.05 14.56 -4.44
C ALA A 180 -34.89 13.06 -4.75
N HIS A 181 -33.83 12.73 -5.47
CA HIS A 181 -33.37 11.37 -5.71
C HIS A 181 -32.12 11.13 -4.87
N SER A 182 -31.80 9.85 -4.63
CA SER A 182 -30.55 9.46 -3.98
C SER A 182 -29.36 10.12 -4.68
N PRO A 183 -28.37 10.65 -3.93
CA PRO A 183 -27.06 10.98 -4.46
C PRO A 183 -26.51 9.85 -5.34
N GLY A 184 -25.89 10.16 -6.47
CA GLY A 184 -25.35 9.13 -7.34
C GLY A 184 -24.52 9.67 -8.49
N THR A 185 -23.47 8.91 -8.81
CA THR A 185 -22.51 9.15 -9.89
C THR A 185 -23.18 9.39 -11.24
N THR A 186 -22.67 10.35 -12.01
CA THR A 186 -22.83 10.29 -13.47
C THR A 186 -21.90 9.19 -13.99
N THR A 187 -22.41 8.22 -14.76
CA THR A 187 -21.65 7.00 -15.09
C THR A 187 -20.54 7.25 -16.13
N ILE A 188 -19.35 7.71 -15.72
CA ILE A 188 -18.04 7.61 -16.42
C ILE A 188 -16.94 7.44 -15.32
N ALA A 189 -15.67 7.15 -15.66
CA ALA A 189 -14.62 6.64 -14.74
C ALA A 189 -13.49 7.64 -14.50
N GLY A 190 -13.02 7.81 -13.24
CA GLY A 190 -11.90 8.69 -12.90
C GLY A 190 -11.58 8.96 -11.41
N ALA A 191 -12.55 8.88 -10.49
CA ALA A 191 -12.41 9.27 -9.07
C ALA A 191 -12.83 8.14 -8.09
N PRO A 192 -12.55 8.28 -6.76
CA PRO A 192 -13.35 7.61 -5.74
C PRO A 192 -14.84 7.63 -6.09
N ARG A 193 -15.58 6.58 -5.74
CA ARG A 193 -16.99 6.46 -6.14
C ARG A 193 -17.89 6.23 -4.95
N HIS A 194 -18.92 7.08 -4.82
CA HIS A 194 -20.03 6.87 -3.91
C HIS A 194 -21.16 6.06 -4.54
N PHE A 195 -21.52 4.92 -3.94
CA PHE A 195 -22.70 4.14 -4.35
C PHE A 195 -23.76 4.10 -3.24
N LEU A 196 -24.95 4.64 -3.53
CA LEU A 196 -26.13 4.44 -2.69
C LEU A 196 -26.99 3.30 -3.24
N ASN A 197 -27.42 2.40 -2.36
CA ASN A 197 -28.32 1.29 -2.69
C ASN A 197 -29.55 1.33 -1.78
N ASN A 198 -30.59 2.15 -2.06
CA ASN A 198 -31.95 1.85 -1.57
C ASN A 198 -33.11 2.69 -2.14
N ASP A 199 -34.30 2.07 -2.15
CA ASP A 199 -35.63 2.59 -2.51
C ASP A 199 -36.43 3.10 -1.27
N SER A 200 -35.78 3.47 -0.16
CA SER A 200 -36.47 3.86 1.10
C SER A 200 -36.68 5.38 1.27
N SER A 201 -37.74 5.75 1.98
CA SER A 201 -38.21 7.14 2.21
C SER A 201 -37.49 7.91 3.33
N GLU A 202 -36.27 7.50 3.70
CA GLU A 202 -35.48 8.18 4.73
C GLU A 202 -34.68 9.35 4.12
N LEU A 203 -34.50 10.44 4.87
CA LEU A 203 -33.63 11.56 4.49
C LEU A 203 -32.18 11.08 4.49
N PHE A 204 -31.55 11.00 3.31
CA PHE A 204 -30.17 10.58 3.16
C PHE A 204 -29.23 11.79 3.21
N PRO A 205 -28.05 11.67 3.86
CA PRO A 205 -27.06 12.73 3.81
C PRO A 205 -26.53 12.92 2.39
N LEU A 206 -26.18 14.15 2.05
CA LEU A 206 -25.35 14.44 0.89
C LEU A 206 -23.89 14.40 1.35
N LEU A 207 -23.03 13.71 0.62
CA LEU A 207 -21.63 13.58 1.02
C LEU A 207 -20.87 14.82 0.59
N VAL A 208 -20.00 15.32 1.47
CA VAL A 208 -19.06 16.41 1.16
C VAL A 208 -17.76 15.74 0.81
N ASN A 209 -17.46 15.74 -0.48
CA ASN A 209 -16.27 15.16 -1.07
C ASN A 209 -15.28 16.30 -1.40
N ASP A 210 -13.98 16.04 -1.36
CA ASP A 210 -12.90 17.02 -1.66
C ASP A 210 -11.86 16.39 -2.62
N ASP A 211 -12.28 15.44 -3.45
CA ASP A 211 -11.42 14.84 -4.47
C ASP A 211 -11.30 15.75 -5.72
N GLU A 212 -10.21 15.57 -6.48
CA GLU A 212 -9.87 16.37 -7.66
C GLU A 212 -10.40 15.71 -8.94
N ASP A 213 -11.73 15.57 -9.08
CA ASP A 213 -12.38 14.83 -10.18
C ASP A 213 -12.42 15.60 -11.52
N ASP A 214 -12.44 16.94 -11.47
CA ASP A 214 -12.64 17.79 -12.65
C ASP A 214 -11.39 18.52 -13.15
N THR A 215 -10.54 19.02 -12.24
CA THR A 215 -9.29 19.70 -12.57
C THR A 215 -8.21 19.59 -11.48
N VAL A 216 -7.03 19.10 -11.87
CA VAL A 216 -5.86 18.97 -10.96
C VAL A 216 -5.54 20.30 -10.27
N GLY A 217 -5.64 20.33 -8.94
CA GLY A 217 -5.29 21.46 -8.07
C GLY A 217 -6.38 22.51 -7.81
N SER A 218 -7.64 22.23 -8.14
CA SER A 218 -8.82 22.99 -7.67
C SER A 218 -9.42 22.28 -6.47
N ALA A 219 -9.56 22.94 -5.32
CA ALA A 219 -10.51 22.46 -4.32
C ALA A 219 -11.93 22.62 -4.90
N ASP A 220 -12.84 21.71 -4.58
CA ASP A 220 -14.22 21.71 -5.10
C ASP A 220 -14.91 23.09 -4.95
N ASN A 221 -14.62 23.79 -3.84
CA ASN A 221 -15.04 25.18 -3.59
C ASN A 221 -14.64 26.25 -4.64
N ALA A 222 -13.78 25.92 -5.60
CA ALA A 222 -13.33 26.79 -6.68
C ALA A 222 -13.77 26.35 -8.09
N ASP A 223 -14.31 25.14 -8.28
CA ASP A 223 -14.80 24.66 -9.58
C ASP A 223 -16.17 25.29 -9.93
N THR A 224 -16.51 25.34 -11.22
CA THR A 224 -17.82 25.80 -11.72
C THR A 224 -18.36 24.89 -12.82
N THR A 225 -17.67 23.80 -13.12
CA THR A 225 -18.05 22.75 -14.05
C THR A 225 -18.37 21.49 -13.27
N LEU A 226 -19.28 20.67 -13.82
CA LEU A 226 -19.41 19.26 -13.43
C LEU A 226 -18.75 18.48 -14.56
N GLY A 227 -17.85 17.58 -14.23
CA GLY A 227 -17.21 16.68 -15.16
C GLY A 227 -17.91 15.34 -15.21
N ALA A 228 -17.12 14.35 -15.57
CA ALA A 228 -17.61 13.01 -15.82
C ALA A 228 -17.57 12.14 -14.56
N ASP A 229 -16.92 12.67 -13.51
CA ASP A 229 -16.45 11.95 -12.34
C ASP A 229 -17.10 12.47 -11.04
N ASP A 230 -17.93 13.54 -11.09
CA ASP A 230 -18.67 14.03 -9.91
C ASP A 230 -19.61 12.96 -9.35
N ASP A 231 -19.34 12.57 -8.11
CA ASP A 231 -19.96 11.44 -7.43
C ASP A 231 -20.73 11.83 -6.16
N ASP A 232 -20.71 13.11 -5.78
CA ASP A 232 -21.37 13.68 -4.62
C ASP A 232 -22.68 14.43 -4.98
N LEU A 233 -23.16 14.31 -6.21
CA LEU A 233 -24.34 15.02 -6.70
C LEU A 233 -25.68 14.40 -6.27
N MET A 234 -26.58 15.24 -5.76
CA MET A 234 -27.99 14.92 -5.57
C MET A 234 -28.83 15.41 -6.74
N LYS A 235 -29.46 14.49 -7.46
CA LYS A 235 -30.46 14.85 -8.47
C LYS A 235 -31.79 15.26 -7.81
N VAL A 236 -32.33 16.41 -8.19
CA VAL A 236 -33.69 16.86 -7.83
C VAL A 236 -34.52 17.04 -9.10
N ASN A 237 -35.61 16.28 -9.22
CA ASN A 237 -36.55 16.39 -10.33
C ASN A 237 -37.68 17.37 -9.98
N LEU A 238 -37.86 18.40 -10.80
CA LEU A 238 -38.89 19.43 -10.65
C LEU A 238 -40.00 19.24 -11.69
N LYS A 239 -41.26 19.19 -11.25
CA LYS A 239 -42.44 19.00 -12.11
C LYS A 239 -43.59 19.93 -11.74
N LEU A 240 -44.28 20.45 -12.76
CA LEU A 240 -45.52 21.20 -12.60
C LEU A 240 -46.74 20.29 -12.75
N SER A 241 -47.56 20.18 -11.71
CA SER A 241 -48.85 19.47 -11.80
C SER A 241 -49.93 20.40 -12.36
N MET A 242 -50.32 20.21 -13.62
CA MET A 242 -51.22 21.14 -14.32
C MET A 242 -52.72 20.90 -14.09
N ARG A 243 -53.37 21.85 -13.41
CA ARG A 243 -54.56 22.57 -13.91
C ARG A 243 -54.57 24.00 -13.36
N GLY A 244 -54.29 25.02 -14.19
CA GLY A 244 -54.63 26.42 -13.86
C GLY A 244 -53.57 27.51 -14.03
N LEU A 245 -52.32 27.19 -14.41
CA LEU A 245 -51.25 28.18 -14.56
C LEU A 245 -51.56 29.20 -15.68
N THR A 246 -51.94 30.44 -15.33
CA THR A 246 -52.08 31.55 -16.30
C THR A 246 -51.41 32.86 -15.87
N SER A 247 -50.80 32.92 -14.68
CA SER A 247 -50.32 34.16 -14.04
C SER A 247 -48.89 34.10 -13.45
N TRP A 248 -48.19 32.96 -13.56
CA TRP A 248 -46.84 32.77 -13.01
C TRP A 248 -45.76 33.04 -14.05
N ASP A 249 -44.86 33.96 -13.77
CA ASP A 249 -43.88 34.46 -14.74
C ASP A 249 -42.43 34.09 -14.38
N HIS A 250 -42.13 33.69 -13.14
CA HIS A 250 -40.77 33.39 -12.70
C HIS A 250 -40.65 32.05 -11.94
N LEU A 251 -39.57 31.32 -12.21
CA LEU A 251 -39.06 30.23 -11.36
C LEU A 251 -37.89 30.76 -10.55
N GLU A 252 -37.87 30.38 -9.30
CA GLU A 252 -36.91 30.77 -8.31
C GLU A 252 -36.37 29.54 -7.57
N ILE A 253 -35.05 29.41 -7.47
CA ILE A 253 -34.38 28.31 -6.78
C ILE A 253 -33.42 28.93 -5.77
N THR A 254 -33.61 28.61 -4.49
CA THR A 254 -32.87 29.21 -3.38
C THR A 254 -32.32 28.11 -2.47
N PRO A 255 -31.01 27.80 -2.50
CA PRO A 255 -30.41 26.96 -1.47
C PRO A 255 -30.43 27.67 -0.11
N SER A 256 -30.44 26.91 0.99
CA SER A 256 -30.41 27.46 2.36
C SER A 256 -29.09 28.12 2.73
N SER A 257 -27.98 27.77 2.06
CA SER A 257 -26.65 28.31 2.32
C SER A 257 -25.78 28.36 1.06
N GLU A 258 -24.59 28.94 1.18
CA GLU A 258 -23.56 28.91 0.14
C GLU A 258 -22.83 27.55 0.06
N ASN A 259 -23.19 26.59 0.92
CA ASN A 259 -22.62 25.24 0.92
C ASN A 259 -23.23 24.34 -0.15
N ILE A 260 -24.23 24.80 -0.92
CA ILE A 260 -24.82 24.05 -2.01
C ILE A 260 -24.65 24.81 -3.32
N ARG A 261 -24.09 24.14 -4.31
CA ARG A 261 -24.19 24.56 -5.71
C ARG A 261 -25.29 23.80 -6.42
N ILE A 262 -25.84 24.42 -7.46
CA ILE A 262 -26.95 23.86 -8.22
C ILE A 262 -26.63 23.97 -9.71
N TYR A 263 -26.77 22.85 -10.40
CA TYR A 263 -26.54 22.71 -11.83
C TYR A 263 -27.82 22.32 -12.57
N GLU A 264 -27.99 22.82 -13.80
CA GLU A 264 -28.99 22.33 -14.75
C GLU A 264 -28.28 21.50 -15.83
N MET A 265 -28.80 20.30 -16.12
CA MET A 265 -28.33 19.50 -17.25
C MET A 265 -29.03 19.92 -18.55
N SER A 266 -28.30 20.62 -19.43
CA SER A 266 -28.81 21.01 -20.76
C SER A 266 -28.21 20.13 -21.85
N GLY A 267 -28.88 19.03 -22.17
CA GLY A 267 -28.36 18.05 -23.13
C GLY A 267 -27.30 17.15 -22.50
N SER A 268 -26.04 17.31 -22.92
CA SER A 268 -24.89 16.52 -22.43
C SER A 268 -23.92 17.34 -21.59
N SER A 269 -24.22 18.62 -21.35
CA SER A 269 -23.33 19.52 -20.64
C SER A 269 -24.05 20.13 -19.43
N PRO A 270 -23.44 20.07 -18.25
CA PRO A 270 -23.93 20.71 -17.06
C PRO A 270 -23.73 22.24 -17.15
N ILE A 271 -24.67 22.98 -16.56
CA ILE A 271 -24.64 24.43 -16.52
C ILE A 271 -24.86 24.86 -15.07
N LEU A 272 -23.84 25.46 -14.46
CA LEU A 272 -23.95 26.07 -13.12
C LEU A 272 -25.01 27.18 -13.13
N LEU A 273 -25.96 27.12 -12.19
CA LEU A 273 -26.98 28.15 -12.03
C LEU A 273 -26.40 29.35 -11.26
N PRO A 274 -26.38 30.56 -11.86
CA PRO A 274 -25.82 31.72 -11.19
C PRO A 274 -26.76 32.22 -10.08
N LEU A 275 -26.37 31.99 -8.82
CA LEU A 275 -27.08 32.46 -7.64
C LEU A 275 -26.77 33.94 -7.35
N ASN A 276 -27.55 34.86 -7.91
CA ASN A 276 -27.38 36.29 -7.68
C ASN A 276 -28.07 36.70 -6.37
N GLY A 277 -27.28 36.97 -5.33
CA GLY A 277 -27.82 37.25 -3.99
C GLY A 277 -28.39 36.00 -3.30
N GLY A 278 -27.78 34.84 -3.57
CA GLY A 278 -28.15 33.55 -2.97
C GLY A 278 -29.31 32.82 -3.68
N LYS A 279 -29.73 33.30 -4.85
CA LYS A 279 -30.93 32.79 -5.53
C LYS A 279 -30.78 32.80 -7.04
N PHE A 280 -31.26 31.75 -7.70
CA PHE A 280 -31.43 31.71 -9.15
C PHE A 280 -32.86 32.12 -9.51
N THR A 281 -33.02 32.98 -10.52
CA THR A 281 -34.32 33.44 -11.01
C THR A 281 -34.36 33.39 -12.54
N THR A 282 -35.39 32.78 -13.12
CA THR A 282 -35.59 32.73 -14.57
C THR A 282 -37.06 32.95 -14.96
N THR A 283 -37.30 33.64 -16.08
CA THR A 283 -38.66 33.93 -16.55
C THR A 283 -39.25 32.75 -17.32
N LEU A 284 -40.42 32.26 -16.93
CA LEU A 284 -41.12 31.13 -17.52
C LEU A 284 -41.95 31.51 -18.76
N THR A 285 -41.29 31.96 -19.83
CA THR A 285 -41.95 32.21 -21.11
C THR A 285 -42.13 30.93 -21.94
N ASP A 286 -43.10 30.88 -22.86
CA ASP A 286 -43.36 29.70 -23.72
C ASP A 286 -42.19 29.29 -24.63
N ASN A 287 -41.13 30.11 -24.74
CA ASN A 287 -39.91 29.79 -25.49
C ASN A 287 -38.70 29.42 -24.60
N ASN A 288 -38.88 29.33 -23.28
CA ASN A 288 -37.83 28.93 -22.35
C ASN A 288 -37.74 27.40 -22.27
N SER A 289 -36.53 26.82 -22.41
CA SER A 289 -36.28 25.38 -22.28
C SER A 289 -36.67 24.85 -20.90
N ILE A 290 -36.38 25.61 -19.84
CA ILE A 290 -36.77 25.31 -18.45
C ILE A 290 -38.29 25.25 -18.31
N ALA A 291 -39.00 26.24 -18.86
CA ALA A 291 -40.47 26.27 -18.84
C ALA A 291 -41.08 25.10 -19.63
N THR A 292 -40.42 24.69 -20.72
CA THR A 292 -40.83 23.52 -21.52
C THR A 292 -40.60 22.22 -20.75
N ALA A 293 -39.45 22.07 -20.09
CA ALA A 293 -39.07 20.89 -19.30
C ALA A 293 -40.00 20.71 -18.09
N LEU A 294 -40.25 21.76 -17.32
CA LEU A 294 -41.15 21.75 -16.16
C LEU A 294 -42.60 21.35 -16.51
N LYS A 295 -43.07 21.72 -17.71
CA LYS A 295 -44.41 21.40 -18.23
C LYS A 295 -44.47 20.01 -18.91
N SER A 296 -43.34 19.34 -19.10
CA SER A 296 -43.27 18.01 -19.73
C SER A 296 -43.64 16.90 -18.75
N GLU A 297 -43.92 15.69 -19.26
CA GLU A 297 -44.13 14.52 -18.40
C GLU A 297 -42.85 14.09 -17.65
N VAL A 298 -41.67 14.52 -18.13
CA VAL A 298 -40.35 14.15 -17.59
C VAL A 298 -39.91 15.10 -16.47
N GLY A 299 -40.31 16.37 -16.52
CA GLY A 299 -39.86 17.41 -15.59
C GLY A 299 -38.53 18.05 -15.98
N LEU A 300 -37.99 18.86 -15.07
CA LEU A 300 -36.64 19.45 -15.13
C LEU A 300 -35.76 18.75 -14.10
N ASP A 301 -34.57 18.30 -14.50
CA ASP A 301 -33.58 17.76 -13.57
C ASP A 301 -32.58 18.87 -13.22
N ILE A 302 -32.45 19.14 -11.93
CA ILE A 302 -31.34 19.92 -11.36
C ILE A 302 -30.49 19.00 -10.49
N TYR A 303 -29.23 19.36 -10.31
CA TYR A 303 -28.26 18.61 -9.51
C TYR A 303 -27.71 19.53 -8.43
N ALA A 304 -27.68 19.06 -7.19
CA ALA A 304 -27.15 19.77 -6.04
C ALA A 304 -25.85 19.11 -5.59
N GLU A 305 -24.82 19.92 -5.37
CA GLU A 305 -23.46 19.53 -4.97
C GLU A 305 -23.16 20.12 -3.60
N ALA A 306 -22.43 19.41 -2.75
CA ALA A 306 -22.18 19.79 -1.37
C ALA A 306 -20.77 20.35 -1.17
N MET A 307 -20.66 21.68 -1.06
CA MET A 307 -19.38 22.38 -0.99
C MET A 307 -18.71 22.35 0.39
N ALA A 308 -19.47 22.08 1.45
CA ALA A 308 -18.98 22.12 2.84
C ALA A 308 -19.96 21.43 3.79
N SER A 309 -19.43 20.83 4.86
CA SER A 309 -20.24 20.14 5.86
C SER A 309 -21.25 21.05 6.56
N SER A 310 -22.46 20.55 6.77
CA SER A 310 -23.51 21.25 7.49
C SER A 310 -24.58 20.30 8.03
N ILE A 311 -25.34 20.77 9.02
CA ILE A 311 -26.22 19.92 9.84
C ILE A 311 -27.61 19.67 9.22
N GLU A 312 -28.05 20.53 8.31
CA GLU A 312 -29.30 20.38 7.54
C GLU A 312 -29.31 21.42 6.43
N GLU A 313 -29.49 20.98 5.18
CA GLU A 313 -29.69 21.88 4.05
C GLU A 313 -30.98 21.59 3.29
N THR A 314 -31.48 22.63 2.64
CA THR A 314 -32.72 22.63 1.89
C THR A 314 -32.56 23.46 0.61
N ILE A 315 -33.30 23.11 -0.43
CA ILE A 315 -33.52 23.96 -1.59
C ILE A 315 -34.99 24.38 -1.60
N GLU A 316 -35.25 25.68 -1.48
CA GLU A 316 -36.58 26.25 -1.68
C GLU A 316 -36.80 26.50 -3.18
N ILE A 317 -37.82 25.84 -3.73
CA ILE A 317 -38.29 26.05 -5.11
C ILE A 317 -39.54 26.90 -5.05
N THR A 318 -39.48 28.09 -5.63
CA THR A 318 -40.60 29.04 -5.66
C THR A 318 -41.03 29.31 -7.10
N LEU A 319 -42.33 29.25 -7.35
CA LEU A 319 -42.95 29.90 -8.50
C LEU A 319 -43.53 31.21 -8.02
N ALA A 320 -43.24 32.30 -8.73
CA ALA A 320 -43.67 33.65 -8.38
C ALA A 320 -44.42 34.33 -9.54
N GLU A 321 -45.44 35.13 -9.20
CA GLU A 321 -46.16 35.99 -10.15
C GLU A 321 -45.43 37.35 -10.30
N ALA A 322 -45.51 37.97 -11.46
CA ALA A 322 -44.89 39.28 -11.67
C ALA A 322 -45.74 40.41 -11.04
N ASP A 323 -45.18 41.08 -10.04
CA ASP A 323 -45.60 42.39 -9.53
C ASP A 323 -47.00 42.51 -8.88
N ASP A 324 -47.30 41.74 -7.84
CA ASP A 324 -48.30 42.16 -6.84
C ASP A 324 -47.81 41.86 -5.41
N GLU A 325 -47.77 42.88 -4.53
CA GLU A 325 -47.37 42.75 -3.11
C GLU A 325 -48.30 41.81 -2.28
N GLU A 326 -49.31 41.21 -2.90
CA GLU A 326 -50.24 40.22 -2.35
C GLU A 326 -50.28 38.90 -3.16
N SER A 327 -49.28 38.59 -3.99
CA SER A 327 -49.25 37.32 -4.74
C SER A 327 -49.16 36.12 -3.81
N LEU A 328 -50.01 35.12 -4.03
CA LEU A 328 -49.82 33.78 -3.46
C LEU A 328 -48.62 33.19 -4.20
N ASP A 329 -47.51 32.91 -3.53
CA ASP A 329 -46.38 32.15 -4.10
C ASP A 329 -46.62 30.64 -3.92
N VAL A 330 -46.28 29.83 -4.91
CA VAL A 330 -46.25 28.37 -4.74
C VAL A 330 -44.82 27.98 -4.42
N ARG A 331 -44.64 27.46 -3.20
CA ARG A 331 -43.34 27.08 -2.65
C ARG A 331 -43.34 25.60 -2.36
N GLU A 332 -42.26 24.95 -2.74
CA GLU A 332 -41.93 23.58 -2.32
C GLU A 332 -40.52 23.61 -1.74
N LEU A 333 -40.37 23.05 -0.55
CA LEU A 333 -39.07 22.90 0.11
C LEU A 333 -38.56 21.48 -0.13
N VAL A 334 -37.37 21.36 -0.70
CA VAL A 334 -36.67 20.08 -0.83
C VAL A 334 -35.63 19.99 0.26
N THR A 335 -35.83 19.09 1.21
CA THR A 335 -34.77 18.77 2.19
C THR A 335 -33.72 17.89 1.51
N ILE A 336 -32.47 18.33 1.55
CA ILE A 336 -31.32 17.58 1.04
C ILE A 336 -30.73 16.68 2.12
N GLY A 337 -30.87 17.05 3.40
CA GLY A 337 -30.25 16.34 4.53
C GLY A 337 -28.97 17.03 5.01
N PRO A 338 -28.28 16.48 6.01
CA PRO A 338 -26.97 16.98 6.42
C PRO A 338 -25.92 16.74 5.32
N LEU A 339 -25.00 17.68 5.17
CA LEU A 339 -23.84 17.56 4.30
C LEU A 339 -22.68 16.99 5.14
N LEU A 340 -22.19 15.79 4.81
CA LEU A 340 -21.28 15.04 5.69
C LEU A 340 -19.98 14.72 4.98
N LYS A 341 -18.84 15.14 5.56
CA LYS A 341 -17.53 14.78 5.04
C LYS A 341 -17.22 13.30 5.27
N VAL A 342 -16.78 12.64 4.21
CA VAL A 342 -16.29 11.25 4.22
C VAL A 342 -15.07 11.13 3.33
N ASP A 343 -13.99 10.52 3.82
CA ASP A 343 -12.76 10.34 3.05
C ASP A 343 -11.92 9.14 3.56
N LEU A 344 -11.08 8.58 2.67
CA LEU A 344 -10.03 7.61 3.00
C LEU A 344 -8.68 8.18 2.55
N VAL A 345 -7.88 8.64 3.50
CA VAL A 345 -6.66 9.39 3.20
C VAL A 345 -5.45 8.61 3.70
N PRO A 346 -4.63 8.01 2.82
CA PRO A 346 -3.34 7.47 3.23
C PRO A 346 -2.34 8.60 3.50
N ASP A 347 -1.26 8.32 4.22
CA ASP A 347 -0.07 9.19 4.23
C ASP A 347 0.63 9.07 2.86
N TYR A 348 0.13 9.83 1.88
CA TYR A 348 0.48 9.70 0.48
C TYR A 348 1.91 10.20 0.23
N ASN A 349 2.27 11.30 0.88
CA ASN A 349 3.60 11.91 0.76
C ASN A 349 4.67 11.23 1.66
N ARG A 350 4.24 10.39 2.62
CA ARG A 350 5.07 9.58 3.54
C ARG A 350 5.90 10.40 4.51
N ASP A 351 5.41 11.58 4.89
CA ASP A 351 6.08 12.46 5.86
C ASP A 351 5.76 12.10 7.33
N GLY A 352 4.83 11.17 7.55
CA GLY A 352 4.37 10.73 8.87
C GLY A 352 3.22 11.55 9.44
N VAL A 353 2.59 12.40 8.63
CA VAL A 353 1.48 13.29 8.99
C VAL A 353 0.44 13.23 7.88
N ILE A 354 -0.77 12.77 8.19
CA ILE A 354 -1.89 12.86 7.24
C ILE A 354 -2.55 14.23 7.38
N ASP A 355 -2.41 15.08 6.36
CA ASP A 355 -3.02 16.41 6.34
C ASP A 355 -3.64 16.80 4.98
N SER A 356 -3.80 18.09 4.71
CA SER A 356 -4.33 18.58 3.44
C SER A 356 -3.45 18.28 2.22
N ALA A 357 -2.16 17.98 2.40
CA ALA A 357 -1.24 17.65 1.33
C ALA A 357 -1.51 16.26 0.72
N ASP A 358 -2.13 15.36 1.49
CA ASP A 358 -2.42 13.98 1.08
C ASP A 358 -3.81 13.82 0.44
N ARG A 359 -4.72 14.75 0.72
CA ARG A 359 -6.09 14.72 0.19
C ARG A 359 -6.11 14.93 -1.31
N GLY A 360 -7.02 14.22 -1.99
CA GLY A 360 -7.19 14.27 -3.44
C GLY A 360 -6.02 13.69 -4.25
N LYS A 361 -5.01 13.08 -3.62
CA LYS A 361 -3.85 12.51 -4.33
C LYS A 361 -4.09 11.12 -4.91
N VAL A 362 -4.99 10.36 -4.30
CA VAL A 362 -5.37 9.02 -4.79
C VAL A 362 -6.50 9.16 -5.80
N THR A 363 -6.26 8.76 -7.05
CA THR A 363 -7.25 8.82 -8.16
C THR A 363 -7.26 7.52 -8.96
N ASP A 364 -8.20 7.31 -9.89
CA ASP A 364 -8.17 6.12 -10.77
C ASP A 364 -6.92 6.09 -11.67
N THR A 365 -6.38 7.26 -12.02
CA THR A 365 -5.16 7.36 -12.83
C THR A 365 -3.88 7.29 -11.99
N ASP A 366 -3.98 7.62 -10.71
CA ASP A 366 -2.91 7.53 -9.74
C ASP A 366 -3.37 6.84 -8.44
N PRO A 367 -3.62 5.51 -8.49
CA PRO A 367 -4.10 4.77 -7.32
C PRO A 367 -3.04 4.69 -6.24
N PHE A 368 -3.46 4.53 -4.98
CA PHE A 368 -2.51 4.22 -3.92
C PHE A 368 -1.85 2.87 -4.22
N ARG A 369 -0.54 2.76 -4.02
CA ARG A 369 0.25 1.58 -4.38
C ARG A 369 0.98 1.08 -3.17
N TRP A 370 0.81 -0.20 -2.87
CA TRP A 370 1.44 -0.84 -1.72
C TRP A 370 1.87 -2.27 -2.05
N TRP A 371 2.74 -2.85 -1.22
CA TRP A 371 3.21 -4.21 -1.41
C TRP A 371 2.48 -5.22 -0.52
N PHE A 372 2.69 -6.50 -0.80
CA PHE A 372 2.30 -7.60 0.09
C PHE A 372 3.34 -7.77 1.20
N ASN A 373 2.86 -8.02 2.43
CA ASN A 373 3.66 -8.36 3.60
C ASN A 373 3.98 -9.87 3.61
N ASP A 374 4.64 -10.34 2.55
CA ASP A 374 4.82 -11.76 2.24
C ASP A 374 6.20 -12.34 2.63
N ASP A 375 6.97 -11.59 3.42
CA ASP A 375 8.17 -11.99 4.15
C ASP A 375 7.88 -12.46 5.59
N ASP A 376 8.92 -12.88 6.33
CA ASP A 376 8.85 -13.42 7.71
C ASP A 376 9.88 -12.70 8.59
N ASP A 377 9.41 -11.74 9.38
CA ASP A 377 10.18 -10.91 10.30
C ASP A 377 10.12 -11.41 11.75
N GLU A 378 11.02 -12.35 12.08
CA GLU A 378 11.02 -13.06 13.37
C GLU A 378 11.16 -12.14 14.62
N ASP A 379 11.97 -11.07 14.55
CA ASP A 379 12.18 -10.13 15.67
C ASP A 379 12.76 -8.77 15.24
N ALA A 380 13.15 -7.90 16.18
CA ALA A 380 13.67 -6.56 15.88
C ALA A 380 15.05 -6.52 15.17
N VAL A 381 15.76 -7.65 15.10
CA VAL A 381 17.13 -7.78 14.56
C VAL A 381 17.33 -8.96 13.59
N SER A 382 16.29 -9.74 13.30
CA SER A 382 16.29 -10.85 12.33
C SER A 382 14.96 -10.99 11.59
N GLY A 383 15.04 -11.37 10.32
CA GLY A 383 13.95 -11.67 9.40
C GLY A 383 14.54 -12.22 8.11
N ASP A 384 13.74 -12.90 7.29
CA ASP A 384 14.23 -13.42 6.00
C ASP A 384 14.09 -12.42 4.84
N ASP A 385 13.26 -11.37 5.00
CA ASP A 385 12.93 -10.30 4.04
C ASP A 385 12.53 -10.83 2.63
N ARG A 386 12.19 -12.11 2.50
CA ARG A 386 11.97 -12.80 1.21
C ARG A 386 10.50 -12.81 0.82
N THR A 387 10.23 -12.41 -0.42
CA THR A 387 8.89 -12.60 -1.01
C THR A 387 8.48 -14.07 -1.02
N GLY A 388 7.26 -14.35 -0.57
CA GLY A 388 6.67 -15.69 -0.57
C GLY A 388 7.26 -16.61 0.50
N ALA A 389 7.55 -16.07 1.68
CA ALA A 389 7.97 -16.84 2.84
C ALA A 389 6.99 -17.98 3.16
N SER A 390 7.48 -19.03 3.82
CA SER A 390 6.63 -20.17 4.20
C SER A 390 5.68 -19.88 5.36
N SER A 391 5.97 -18.83 6.12
CA SER A 391 5.21 -18.31 7.24
C SER A 391 5.14 -16.79 7.10
N PRO A 392 4.44 -16.30 6.06
CA PRO A 392 4.43 -14.88 5.77
C PRO A 392 3.73 -14.10 6.89
N ASP A 393 4.20 -12.91 7.20
CA ASP A 393 3.71 -12.10 8.32
C ASP A 393 2.23 -11.74 8.15
N PHE A 394 1.76 -11.56 6.91
CA PHE A 394 0.35 -11.36 6.68
C PHE A 394 -0.55 -12.52 7.15
N ASP A 395 -0.05 -13.75 7.33
CA ASP A 395 -0.84 -14.88 7.83
C ASP A 395 -0.94 -14.86 9.37
N ASN A 396 -0.14 -14.04 10.05
CA ASN A 396 -0.17 -13.89 11.50
C ASN A 396 -1.44 -13.16 11.97
N ALA A 397 -1.85 -13.45 13.21
CA ALA A 397 -3.00 -12.79 13.85
C ALA A 397 -2.58 -11.54 14.66
N VAL A 398 -1.29 -11.23 14.66
CA VAL A 398 -0.66 -10.10 15.32
C VAL A 398 0.47 -9.62 14.45
N VAL A 399 0.81 -8.33 14.54
CA VAL A 399 2.15 -7.84 14.20
C VAL A 399 3.10 -8.51 15.19
N ASP A 400 4.07 -9.27 14.72
CA ASP A 400 4.90 -10.10 15.60
C ASP A 400 6.34 -9.61 15.78
N SER A 401 6.72 -8.51 15.11
CA SER A 401 7.95 -7.80 15.42
C SER A 401 7.92 -6.30 15.12
N GLU A 402 8.97 -5.58 15.52
CA GLU A 402 9.15 -4.18 15.10
C GLU A 402 9.67 -4.07 13.66
N ARG A 403 10.20 -5.13 13.05
CA ARG A 403 10.65 -5.10 11.64
C ARG A 403 9.46 -5.14 10.69
N ASP A 404 8.49 -6.00 11.00
CA ASP A 404 7.20 -6.15 10.30
C ASP A 404 6.43 -4.81 10.15
N LEU A 405 6.64 -3.85 11.06
CA LEU A 405 6.01 -2.53 10.98
C LEU A 405 6.31 -1.78 9.67
N VAL A 406 7.41 -2.07 8.98
CA VAL A 406 7.74 -1.42 7.70
C VAL A 406 6.71 -1.76 6.61
N ASP A 407 5.98 -2.86 6.74
CA ASP A 407 4.98 -3.35 5.78
C ASP A 407 3.59 -2.73 5.93
N PHE A 408 3.40 -1.92 6.97
CA PHE A 408 2.16 -1.21 7.23
C PHE A 408 2.20 0.21 6.70
N PHE A 409 1.07 0.70 6.17
CA PHE A 409 0.85 2.13 5.91
C PHE A 409 -0.32 2.67 6.75
N PRO A 410 -0.27 3.93 7.20
CA PRO A 410 -1.40 4.54 7.90
C PRO A 410 -2.48 4.99 6.91
N LEU A 411 -3.74 4.72 7.26
CA LEU A 411 -4.94 5.14 6.53
C LEU A 411 -5.88 5.87 7.49
N PHE A 412 -6.17 7.14 7.21
CA PHE A 412 -7.14 7.92 7.96
C PHE A 412 -8.56 7.69 7.42
N ILE A 413 -9.44 7.21 8.31
CA ILE A 413 -10.86 7.00 8.06
C ILE A 413 -11.64 8.24 8.55
N ASP A 414 -11.83 9.22 7.66
CA ASP A 414 -12.45 10.49 8.00
C ASP A 414 -13.97 10.37 8.01
N LEU A 415 -14.55 9.99 9.16
CA LEU A 415 -15.99 9.80 9.34
C LEU A 415 -16.57 10.66 10.45
N LYS A 416 -15.83 11.65 10.95
CA LYS A 416 -16.25 12.39 12.15
C LYS A 416 -17.60 13.08 11.97
N ASP A 417 -17.82 13.75 10.84
CA ASP A 417 -19.07 14.45 10.55
C ASP A 417 -20.24 13.46 10.49
N LEU A 418 -20.04 12.34 9.78
CA LEU A 418 -21.02 11.26 9.70
C LEU A 418 -21.41 10.69 11.07
N LEU A 419 -20.41 10.33 11.87
CA LEU A 419 -20.64 9.73 13.19
C LEU A 419 -21.22 10.75 14.19
N SER A 420 -20.96 12.04 14.01
CA SER A 420 -21.54 13.12 14.81
C SER A 420 -23.03 13.33 14.54
N ALA A 421 -23.50 12.98 13.34
CA ALA A 421 -24.93 13.01 12.98
C ALA A 421 -25.71 11.78 13.49
N ILE A 422 -25.04 10.80 14.10
CA ILE A 422 -25.63 9.54 14.56
C ILE A 422 -25.65 9.50 16.09
N ASP A 423 -26.86 9.56 16.66
CA ASP A 423 -27.07 9.55 18.12
C ASP A 423 -26.62 8.24 18.79
N ASP A 424 -26.85 7.10 18.12
CA ASP A 424 -26.57 5.75 18.64
C ASP A 424 -25.70 4.97 17.65
N LEU A 425 -24.40 4.84 17.98
CA LEU A 425 -23.42 4.15 17.16
C LEU A 425 -23.70 2.64 17.03
N SER A 426 -24.51 2.04 17.90
CA SER A 426 -24.92 0.64 17.74
C SER A 426 -25.86 0.41 16.54
N THR A 427 -26.39 1.49 15.96
CA THR A 427 -27.26 1.43 14.78
C THR A 427 -26.50 1.49 13.46
N ILE A 428 -25.21 1.83 13.48
CA ILE A 428 -24.34 1.91 12.30
C ILE A 428 -23.35 0.74 12.30
N GLU A 429 -23.08 0.21 11.11
CA GLU A 429 -22.01 -0.74 10.85
C GLU A 429 -21.12 -0.15 9.76
N VAL A 430 -19.83 -0.03 10.06
CA VAL A 430 -18.81 0.47 9.13
C VAL A 430 -17.86 -0.69 8.84
N LYS A 431 -17.59 -0.95 7.56
CA LYS A 431 -16.68 -2.02 7.12
C LYS A 431 -15.73 -1.48 6.07
N LEU A 432 -14.48 -1.92 6.13
CA LEU A 432 -13.60 -1.86 4.97
C LEU A 432 -13.66 -3.21 4.26
N THR A 433 -13.77 -3.22 2.93
CA THR A 433 -13.81 -4.44 2.10
C THR A 433 -12.87 -4.31 0.89
N HIS A 434 -12.35 -5.44 0.41
CA HIS A 434 -11.53 -5.51 -0.80
C HIS A 434 -11.88 -6.81 -1.53
N GLU A 435 -12.04 -6.76 -2.86
CA GLU A 435 -12.58 -7.88 -3.64
C GLU A 435 -11.80 -9.19 -3.43
N ASN A 436 -10.48 -9.10 -3.27
CA ASN A 436 -9.60 -10.25 -3.06
C ASN A 436 -9.35 -10.59 -1.59
N SER A 437 -9.92 -9.83 -0.63
CA SER A 437 -9.63 -9.97 0.81
C SER A 437 -8.12 -9.94 1.09
N ALA A 438 -7.40 -9.06 0.39
CA ALA A 438 -5.94 -9.05 0.31
C ALA A 438 -5.31 -8.01 1.25
N LEU A 439 -5.98 -7.72 2.36
CA LEU A 439 -5.61 -6.65 3.28
C LEU A 439 -6.00 -7.03 4.70
N LYS A 440 -5.22 -6.56 5.66
CA LYS A 440 -5.51 -6.58 7.10
C LYS A 440 -5.31 -5.20 7.68
N PHE A 441 -5.85 -4.99 8.88
CA PHE A 441 -5.67 -3.73 9.59
C PHE A 441 -5.42 -3.91 11.09
N VAL A 442 -4.77 -2.91 11.68
CA VAL A 442 -4.56 -2.75 13.12
C VAL A 442 -5.28 -1.48 13.57
N TYR A 443 -6.06 -1.57 14.65
CA TYR A 443 -6.63 -0.39 15.29
C TYR A 443 -5.55 0.44 15.96
N THR A 444 -5.66 1.77 15.84
CA THR A 444 -4.74 2.68 16.52
C THR A 444 -5.47 3.78 17.29
N ASP A 445 -4.79 4.35 18.27
CA ASP A 445 -5.15 5.58 18.97
C ASP A 445 -4.42 6.80 18.38
N LEU A 446 -4.02 6.75 17.11
CA LEU A 446 -3.29 7.84 16.45
C LEU A 446 -4.22 8.94 15.94
N LEU A 447 -3.74 10.18 16.02
CA LEU A 447 -4.28 11.31 15.27
C LEU A 447 -3.74 11.25 13.84
N PRO A 448 -4.43 11.84 12.85
CA PRO A 448 -3.89 12.00 11.50
C PRO A 448 -2.52 12.68 11.49
N GLY A 449 -2.33 13.71 12.33
CA GLY A 449 -1.07 14.44 12.44
C GLY A 449 0.07 13.71 13.15
N ASP A 450 -0.18 12.50 13.67
CA ASP A 450 0.79 11.63 14.33
C ASP A 450 0.83 10.24 13.64
N SER A 451 0.37 10.13 12.38
CA SER A 451 0.15 8.86 11.67
C SER A 451 1.41 8.01 11.52
N GLY A 452 2.59 8.63 11.40
CA GLY A 452 3.88 7.96 11.27
C GLY A 452 4.53 7.52 12.59
N ASP A 453 3.89 7.77 13.74
CA ASP A 453 4.47 7.50 15.06
C ASP A 453 4.88 6.04 15.28
N TYR A 454 4.14 5.10 14.67
CA TYR A 454 4.41 3.66 14.81
C TYR A 454 5.81 3.25 14.32
N LEU A 455 6.36 3.96 13.33
CA LEU A 455 7.74 3.77 12.84
C LEU A 455 8.72 4.78 13.45
N ARG A 456 8.26 5.99 13.77
CA ARG A 456 9.14 7.13 14.08
C ARG A 456 9.36 7.35 15.57
N LYS A 457 8.53 6.77 16.44
CA LYS A 457 8.68 6.82 17.90
C LYS A 457 9.07 5.46 18.45
N SER A 458 9.78 5.48 19.57
CA SER A 458 10.23 4.27 20.27
C SER A 458 9.48 4.01 21.56
N ASN A 459 9.61 2.78 22.05
CA ASN A 459 9.08 2.33 23.34
C ASN A 459 7.57 2.57 23.47
N LEU A 460 6.86 2.53 22.34
CA LEU A 460 5.40 2.58 22.33
C LEU A 460 4.89 1.26 22.89
N THR A 461 4.26 1.30 24.07
CA THR A 461 3.76 0.09 24.74
C THR A 461 2.25 -0.08 24.66
N THR A 462 1.54 0.94 24.18
CA THR A 462 0.07 1.02 24.13
C THR A 462 -0.36 1.89 22.95
N GLY A 463 -1.65 1.91 22.63
CA GLY A 463 -2.23 2.71 21.56
C GLY A 463 -2.56 1.90 20.31
N TYR A 464 -2.30 0.58 20.31
CA TYR A 464 -2.50 -0.29 19.17
C TYR A 464 -3.32 -1.54 19.54
N GLY A 465 -3.89 -2.18 18.51
CA GLY A 465 -4.64 -3.44 18.62
C GLY A 465 -6.07 -3.28 19.11
N SER A 466 -6.78 -4.40 19.25
CA SER A 466 -8.24 -4.44 19.48
C SER A 466 -8.74 -3.62 20.68
N ASN A 467 -7.90 -3.47 21.71
CA ASN A 467 -8.22 -2.71 22.92
C ASN A 467 -7.36 -1.45 23.12
N PHE A 468 -6.52 -1.09 22.15
CA PHE A 468 -5.59 0.05 22.22
C PHE A 468 -4.57 -0.03 23.38
N ASP A 469 -4.27 -1.23 23.89
CA ASP A 469 -3.39 -1.47 25.03
C ASP A 469 -2.12 -2.26 24.68
N GLN A 470 -1.87 -2.48 23.39
CA GLN A 470 -0.69 -3.19 22.86
C GLN A 470 0.34 -2.21 22.27
N ALA A 471 1.59 -2.67 22.23
CA ALA A 471 2.65 -2.05 21.44
C ALA A 471 2.41 -2.32 19.94
N PRO A 472 2.88 -1.45 19.03
CA PRO A 472 2.65 -1.63 17.59
C PRO A 472 3.20 -2.97 17.08
N GLY A 473 4.43 -3.34 17.44
CA GLY A 473 5.07 -4.61 17.05
C GLY A 473 4.54 -5.87 17.75
N THR A 474 3.38 -5.79 18.40
CA THR A 474 2.69 -6.92 19.06
C THR A 474 1.16 -6.84 18.89
N ALA A 475 0.69 -5.93 18.04
CA ALA A 475 -0.72 -5.56 17.98
C ALA A 475 -1.55 -6.58 17.21
N ASP A 476 -2.78 -6.84 17.63
CA ASP A 476 -3.68 -7.73 16.89
C ASP A 476 -3.95 -7.20 15.47
N THR A 477 -3.82 -8.07 14.46
CA THR A 477 -4.21 -7.80 13.07
C THR A 477 -5.60 -8.36 12.79
N ILE A 478 -6.38 -7.65 11.97
CA ILE A 478 -7.79 -7.95 11.71
C ILE A 478 -8.04 -7.99 10.21
N ASP A 479 -8.71 -9.06 9.74
CA ASP A 479 -9.06 -9.21 8.33
C ASP A 479 -10.02 -8.11 7.86
N ILE A 480 -9.72 -7.53 6.70
CA ILE A 480 -10.66 -6.69 5.95
C ILE A 480 -11.93 -7.49 5.62
N GLY A 481 -13.08 -6.83 5.73
CA GLY A 481 -14.42 -7.44 5.76
C GLY A 481 -15.02 -7.52 7.17
N THR A 482 -14.21 -7.37 8.21
CA THR A 482 -14.66 -7.24 9.60
C THR A 482 -15.23 -5.84 9.87
N ALA A 483 -16.34 -5.76 10.62
CA ALA A 483 -16.91 -4.48 11.03
C ALA A 483 -15.99 -3.74 12.00
N LEU A 484 -15.82 -2.43 11.80
CA LEU A 484 -15.08 -1.57 12.69
C LEU A 484 -15.75 -1.53 14.07
N SER A 485 -14.94 -1.56 15.13
CA SER A 485 -15.43 -1.64 16.50
C SER A 485 -16.08 -0.34 16.94
N GLU A 486 -17.13 -0.42 17.77
CA GLU A 486 -17.78 0.75 18.35
C GLU A 486 -16.80 1.62 19.15
N ALA A 487 -15.77 1.02 19.77
CA ALA A 487 -14.72 1.73 20.47
C ALA A 487 -13.89 2.61 19.52
N PHE A 488 -13.52 2.10 18.34
CA PHE A 488 -12.82 2.88 17.32
C PHE A 488 -13.71 3.98 16.73
N LEU A 489 -14.97 3.69 16.42
CA LEU A 489 -15.93 4.69 15.94
C LEU A 489 -16.15 5.82 16.96
N THR A 490 -16.17 5.49 18.26
CA THR A 490 -16.25 6.49 19.33
C THR A 490 -15.03 7.41 19.32
N LYS A 491 -13.82 6.87 19.10
CA LYS A 491 -12.60 7.67 18.98
C LYS A 491 -12.61 8.62 17.79
N ILE A 492 -13.15 8.18 16.64
CA ILE A 492 -13.33 9.06 15.48
C ILE A 492 -14.28 10.22 15.83
N ARG A 493 -15.45 9.90 16.38
CA ARG A 493 -16.49 10.90 16.69
C ARG A 493 -16.06 11.90 17.76
N ASP A 494 -15.49 11.40 18.86
CA ASP A 494 -15.35 12.18 20.11
C ASP A 494 -13.91 12.67 20.36
N GLU A 495 -12.90 12.08 19.70
CA GLU A 495 -11.47 12.33 19.99
C GLU A 495 -10.64 12.77 18.76
N ASP A 496 -11.27 13.02 17.60
CA ASP A 496 -10.59 13.43 16.34
C ASP A 496 -9.56 12.41 15.82
N LYS A 497 -9.69 11.14 16.24
CA LYS A 497 -8.85 10.02 15.79
C LYS A 497 -9.40 9.43 14.49
N GLY A 498 -8.82 8.33 14.04
CA GLY A 498 -9.36 7.54 12.93
C GLY A 498 -8.33 6.88 12.05
N VAL A 499 -7.08 6.79 12.50
CA VAL A 499 -6.02 6.13 11.72
C VAL A 499 -6.05 4.63 11.99
N LEU A 500 -6.06 3.85 10.92
CA LEU A 500 -5.75 2.41 10.93
C LEU A 500 -4.34 2.22 10.34
N LEU A 501 -3.62 1.18 10.78
CA LEU A 501 -2.47 0.68 10.02
C LEU A 501 -2.97 -0.45 9.12
N ILE A 502 -2.61 -0.42 7.84
CA ILE A 502 -3.06 -1.37 6.83
C ILE A 502 -1.85 -2.10 6.24
N GLU A 503 -1.95 -3.41 6.06
CA GLU A 503 -0.94 -4.25 5.40
C GLU A 503 -1.54 -5.01 4.20
N GLY A 504 -0.68 -5.38 3.24
CA GLY A 504 -1.05 -6.23 2.10
C GLY A 504 -1.05 -7.71 2.47
N ALA A 505 -2.22 -8.32 2.60
CA ALA A 505 -2.37 -9.71 3.04
C ALA A 505 -2.67 -10.69 1.90
N SER A 506 -1.67 -10.98 1.06
CA SER A 506 -1.85 -11.87 -0.09
C SER A 506 -0.55 -12.55 -0.52
N SER A 507 -0.63 -13.84 -0.84
CA SER A 507 0.45 -14.63 -1.47
C SER A 507 0.42 -14.61 -3.01
N SER A 508 -0.34 -13.68 -3.61
CA SER A 508 -0.40 -13.52 -5.07
C SER A 508 0.97 -13.11 -5.63
N SER A 509 1.44 -13.79 -6.68
CA SER A 509 2.62 -13.36 -7.43
C SER A 509 2.28 -12.36 -8.55
N SER A 510 1.15 -11.66 -8.45
CA SER A 510 0.64 -10.76 -9.47
C SER A 510 -0.04 -9.56 -8.83
N ILE A 511 0.04 -8.43 -9.51
CA ILE A 511 -0.60 -7.18 -9.07
C ILE A 511 -2.12 -7.36 -9.04
N LEU A 512 -2.73 -7.00 -7.91
CA LEU A 512 -4.16 -6.86 -7.70
C LEU A 512 -4.53 -5.39 -7.89
N ASP A 513 -5.44 -5.14 -8.82
CA ASP A 513 -5.87 -3.79 -9.23
C ASP A 513 -7.35 -3.64 -8.91
N LYS A 514 -7.64 -3.41 -7.62
CA LYS A 514 -8.97 -3.41 -7.03
C LYS A 514 -9.03 -2.37 -5.90
N PRO A 515 -10.08 -1.54 -5.83
CA PRO A 515 -10.17 -0.50 -4.82
C PRO A 515 -10.38 -1.08 -3.41
N LEU A 516 -9.94 -0.33 -2.41
CA LEU A 516 -10.40 -0.49 -1.03
C LEU A 516 -11.77 0.18 -0.91
N LYS A 517 -12.75 -0.51 -0.35
CA LYS A 517 -14.11 0.00 -0.21
C LYS A 517 -14.43 0.27 1.25
N LEU A 518 -15.01 1.42 1.56
CA LEU A 518 -15.66 1.71 2.81
C LEU A 518 -17.17 1.53 2.64
N GLU A 519 -17.73 0.53 3.29
CA GLU A 519 -19.16 0.26 3.31
C GLU A 519 -19.76 0.76 4.63
N VAL A 520 -20.77 1.62 4.54
CA VAL A 520 -21.52 2.09 5.71
C VAL A 520 -22.97 1.64 5.59
N SER A 521 -23.47 0.98 6.63
CA SER A 521 -24.88 0.58 6.73
C SER A 521 -25.49 0.99 8.06
N ARG A 522 -26.80 1.23 8.07
CA ARG A 522 -27.58 1.57 9.27
C ARG A 522 -28.77 0.64 9.39
N SER A 523 -28.88 -0.04 10.53
CA SER A 523 -29.99 -0.96 10.82
C SER A 523 -30.26 -2.00 9.70
N GLY A 524 -29.19 -2.45 9.02
CA GLY A 524 -29.25 -3.42 7.93
C GLY A 524 -29.54 -2.85 6.54
N SER A 525 -29.70 -1.53 6.40
CA SER A 525 -29.77 -0.85 5.10
C SER A 525 -28.44 -0.19 4.79
N GLN A 526 -27.88 -0.42 3.60
CA GLN A 526 -26.68 0.27 3.15
C GLN A 526 -26.98 1.76 3.03
N LEU A 527 -26.19 2.60 3.70
CA LEU A 527 -26.24 4.05 3.56
C LEU A 527 -25.48 4.42 2.31
N PHE A 528 -24.16 4.20 2.28
CA PHE A 528 -23.31 4.45 1.13
C PHE A 528 -22.11 3.50 1.10
N GLU A 529 -21.42 3.48 -0.04
CA GLU A 529 -20.11 2.86 -0.23
C GLU A 529 -19.17 3.91 -0.82
N PHE A 530 -17.91 3.97 -0.37
CA PHE A 530 -16.85 4.83 -0.92
C PHE A 530 -15.68 3.98 -1.37
N GLU A 531 -15.17 4.18 -2.58
CA GLU A 531 -14.04 3.43 -3.15
C GLU A 531 -12.75 4.27 -3.14
N MET A 532 -11.66 3.80 -2.54
CA MET A 532 -10.31 4.35 -2.72
C MET A 532 -9.52 3.48 -3.72
N PRO A 533 -9.13 4.02 -4.89
CA PRO A 533 -8.30 3.31 -5.86
C PRO A 533 -7.00 2.77 -5.24
N LEU A 534 -6.76 1.46 -5.40
CA LEU A 534 -5.66 0.74 -4.76
C LEU A 534 -5.06 -0.31 -5.71
N ARG A 535 -3.73 -0.40 -5.72
CA ARG A 535 -2.96 -1.45 -6.37
C ARG A 535 -2.02 -2.13 -5.37
N LEU A 536 -2.10 -3.44 -5.27
CA LEU A 536 -1.27 -4.26 -4.37
C LEU A 536 -0.46 -5.26 -5.18
N GLY A 537 0.80 -5.51 -4.83
CA GLY A 537 1.63 -6.48 -5.54
C GLY A 537 2.87 -6.92 -4.76
N PRO A 538 3.66 -7.86 -5.29
CA PRO A 538 4.97 -8.17 -4.71
C PRO A 538 5.86 -6.93 -4.72
N VAL A 539 6.66 -6.72 -3.67
CA VAL A 539 7.61 -5.59 -3.59
C VAL A 539 8.58 -5.55 -4.77
N THR A 540 8.91 -6.70 -5.36
CA THR A 540 9.77 -6.81 -6.56
C THR A 540 9.18 -6.17 -7.81
N GLU A 541 7.87 -5.89 -7.85
CA GLU A 541 7.21 -5.15 -8.93
C GLU A 541 7.32 -3.62 -8.77
N MET A 542 8.00 -3.13 -7.72
CA MET A 542 8.22 -1.70 -7.46
C MET A 542 9.62 -1.22 -7.84
N TYR A 543 10.54 -2.11 -8.18
CA TYR A 543 11.93 -1.74 -8.45
C TYR A 543 12.63 -2.60 -9.49
N ARG A 544 13.85 -2.20 -9.85
CA ARG A 544 14.68 -2.89 -10.85
C ARG A 544 15.78 -3.70 -10.21
N VAL A 545 16.16 -4.80 -10.85
CA VAL A 545 17.32 -5.61 -10.45
C VAL A 545 18.31 -5.72 -11.60
N GLU A 546 19.57 -5.38 -11.34
CA GLU A 546 20.68 -5.57 -12.26
C GLU A 546 21.63 -6.63 -11.70
N ASP A 547 21.51 -7.86 -12.20
CA ASP A 547 22.26 -9.01 -11.69
C ASP A 547 23.50 -9.34 -12.53
N PHE A 548 24.67 -9.24 -11.92
CA PHE A 548 25.98 -9.49 -12.49
C PHE A 548 26.57 -10.85 -12.09
N SER A 549 25.83 -11.72 -11.42
CA SER A 549 26.35 -13.00 -10.92
C SER A 549 26.97 -13.88 -12.03
N GLN A 550 26.42 -13.78 -13.25
CA GLN A 550 26.93 -14.48 -14.43
C GLN A 550 28.31 -14.02 -14.91
N VAL A 551 28.75 -12.81 -14.53
CA VAL A 551 30.11 -12.31 -14.84
C VAL A 551 31.16 -13.18 -14.15
N ALA A 552 30.89 -13.57 -12.90
CA ALA A 552 31.75 -14.43 -12.11
C ALA A 552 31.57 -15.91 -12.46
N ASP A 553 30.33 -16.37 -12.63
CA ASP A 553 29.99 -17.76 -12.98
C ASP A 553 28.84 -17.83 -14.00
N SER A 554 29.18 -18.16 -15.25
CA SER A 554 28.23 -18.24 -16.35
C SER A 554 27.13 -19.31 -16.20
N ASN A 555 27.21 -20.19 -15.19
CA ASN A 555 26.19 -21.22 -14.93
C ASN A 555 25.05 -20.72 -14.03
N MET A 556 25.20 -19.57 -13.37
CA MET A 556 24.15 -19.01 -12.53
C MET A 556 22.97 -18.52 -13.38
N SER A 557 21.76 -18.62 -12.84
CA SER A 557 20.58 -17.96 -13.43
C SER A 557 20.73 -16.45 -13.29
N SER A 558 20.19 -15.71 -14.25
CA SER A 558 20.07 -14.25 -14.11
C SER A 558 18.71 -13.92 -13.51
N ILE A 559 18.71 -13.09 -12.46
CA ILE A 559 17.49 -12.49 -11.88
C ILE A 559 17.31 -11.03 -12.34
N THR A 560 17.95 -10.64 -13.46
CA THR A 560 17.88 -9.27 -13.96
C THR A 560 16.46 -8.88 -14.38
N ALA A 561 15.98 -7.77 -13.84
CA ALA A 561 14.73 -7.11 -14.15
C ALA A 561 14.98 -5.60 -14.37
N SER A 562 15.54 -5.25 -15.53
CA SER A 562 15.88 -3.85 -15.91
C SER A 562 14.68 -3.04 -16.44
N GLY A 563 13.53 -3.70 -16.63
CA GLY A 563 12.32 -3.07 -17.16
C GLY A 563 11.77 -1.97 -16.25
N GLU A 564 10.88 -1.13 -16.77
CA GLU A 564 10.12 -0.25 -15.88
C GLU A 564 9.21 -1.07 -14.95
N PRO A 565 9.21 -0.81 -13.63
CA PRO A 565 8.37 -1.56 -12.69
C PRO A 565 6.88 -1.29 -12.90
N ASP A 566 6.04 -2.32 -12.91
CA ASP A 566 4.61 -2.20 -13.22
C ASP A 566 3.78 -1.66 -12.04
N LEU A 567 4.21 -1.91 -10.80
CA LEU A 567 3.53 -1.43 -9.60
C LEU A 567 3.94 0.02 -9.28
N TYR A 568 5.22 0.37 -9.45
CA TYR A 568 5.75 1.70 -9.18
C TYR A 568 6.57 2.25 -10.37
N PRO A 569 5.90 2.71 -11.45
CA PRO A 569 6.56 3.14 -12.69
C PRO A 569 7.35 4.44 -12.52
N ASP A 570 8.26 4.72 -13.47
CA ASP A 570 9.16 5.87 -13.38
C ASP A 570 8.44 7.21 -13.38
N SER A 571 7.20 7.26 -13.90
CA SER A 571 6.36 8.46 -13.86
C SER A 571 6.01 8.93 -12.45
N LEU A 572 6.11 8.04 -11.46
CA LEU A 572 5.91 8.36 -10.04
C LEU A 572 7.21 8.75 -9.33
N THR A 573 8.35 8.59 -10.02
CA THR A 573 9.67 8.89 -9.47
C THR A 573 10.19 10.24 -9.96
N ASN A 574 11.10 10.84 -9.20
CA ASN A 574 11.89 11.97 -9.65
C ASN A 574 12.99 11.52 -10.65
N ASP A 575 13.83 12.46 -11.08
CA ASP A 575 14.89 12.18 -12.07
C ASP A 575 16.15 11.50 -11.48
N LYS A 576 16.10 11.08 -10.21
CA LYS A 576 17.20 10.46 -9.48
C LYS A 576 17.12 8.94 -9.52
N THR A 577 18.26 8.30 -9.29
CA THR A 577 18.35 6.84 -9.13
C THR A 577 19.18 6.52 -7.91
N PHE A 578 18.62 5.73 -7.00
CA PHE A 578 19.32 5.11 -5.89
C PHE A 578 19.67 3.66 -6.23
N MET A 579 20.93 3.29 -6.07
CA MET A 579 21.43 1.93 -6.30
C MET A 579 21.95 1.32 -5.01
N HIS A 580 21.45 0.14 -4.65
CA HIS A 580 21.95 -0.62 -3.51
C HIS A 580 22.81 -1.81 -3.99
N VAL A 581 24.02 -1.96 -3.46
CA VAL A 581 24.94 -3.07 -3.80
C VAL A 581 25.29 -3.84 -2.53
N HIS A 582 24.93 -5.12 -2.47
CA HIS A 582 25.17 -5.98 -1.30
C HIS A 582 26.64 -6.42 -1.14
N GLY A 583 26.93 -7.04 0.01
CA GLY A 583 28.26 -7.47 0.42
C GLY A 583 28.63 -8.93 0.11
N PHE A 584 29.63 -9.43 0.86
CA PHE A 584 30.07 -10.83 0.87
C PHE A 584 29.08 -11.73 1.61
N LYS A 585 28.98 -13.01 1.21
CA LYS A 585 28.12 -14.03 1.85
C LYS A 585 26.63 -13.65 1.79
N VAL A 586 26.21 -13.22 0.60
CA VAL A 586 24.82 -12.90 0.28
C VAL A 586 24.51 -13.62 -1.04
N SER A 587 23.60 -14.59 -1.00
CA SER A 587 23.18 -15.34 -2.19
C SER A 587 22.31 -14.47 -3.11
N GLN A 588 21.95 -14.95 -4.31
CA GLN A 588 21.05 -14.21 -5.19
C GLN A 588 19.68 -13.96 -4.54
N ASP A 589 19.14 -14.97 -3.85
CA ASP A 589 17.85 -14.85 -3.18
C ASP A 589 17.95 -13.90 -1.97
N ASP A 590 19.03 -14.00 -1.17
CA ASP A 590 19.26 -13.07 -0.05
C ASP A 590 19.47 -11.63 -0.54
N SER A 591 20.08 -11.46 -1.72
CA SER A 591 20.27 -10.12 -2.28
C SER A 591 18.94 -9.45 -2.60
N LEU A 592 17.98 -10.21 -3.14
CA LEU A 592 16.62 -9.71 -3.40
C LEU A 592 15.93 -9.32 -2.11
N ALA A 593 16.06 -10.15 -1.07
CA ALA A 593 15.52 -9.86 0.24
C ALA A 593 16.07 -8.55 0.82
N TRP A 594 17.39 -8.35 0.75
CA TRP A 594 18.02 -7.09 1.12
C TRP A 594 17.54 -5.92 0.26
N HIS A 595 17.33 -6.12 -1.05
CA HIS A 595 16.85 -5.08 -1.94
C HIS A 595 15.41 -4.67 -1.63
N ASN A 596 14.55 -5.63 -1.29
CA ASN A 596 13.19 -5.38 -0.81
C ASN A 596 13.24 -4.49 0.42
N GLU A 597 14.00 -4.90 1.43
CA GLU A 597 14.01 -4.21 2.72
C GLU A 597 14.57 -2.78 2.60
N ILE A 598 15.65 -2.58 1.85
CA ILE A 598 16.18 -1.24 1.60
C ILE A 598 15.22 -0.36 0.81
N LEU A 599 14.46 -0.92 -0.15
CA LEU A 599 13.40 -0.18 -0.84
C LEU A 599 12.29 0.21 0.13
N LYS A 600 11.73 -0.74 0.89
CA LYS A 600 10.63 -0.50 1.85
C LYS A 600 10.99 0.65 2.79
N ARG A 601 12.21 0.64 3.35
CA ARG A 601 12.73 1.68 4.25
C ARG A 601 12.89 3.05 3.59
N LEU A 602 13.47 3.11 2.40
CA LEU A 602 13.60 4.38 1.67
C LEU A 602 12.22 4.95 1.30
N HIS A 603 11.31 4.07 0.88
CA HIS A 603 9.95 4.43 0.51
C HIS A 603 9.18 4.99 1.71
N GLN A 604 9.17 4.30 2.85
CA GLN A 604 8.55 4.76 4.10
C GLN A 604 9.08 6.11 4.60
N LEU A 605 10.29 6.48 4.20
CA LEU A 605 10.93 7.75 4.57
C LEU A 605 10.85 8.82 3.47
N GLY A 606 9.98 8.63 2.46
CA GLY A 606 9.64 9.65 1.47
C GLY A 606 10.56 9.71 0.24
N SER A 607 11.40 8.70 0.00
CA SER A 607 12.19 8.63 -1.24
C SER A 607 11.27 8.44 -2.45
N ASN A 608 11.36 9.39 -3.39
CA ASN A 608 10.73 9.35 -4.71
C ASN A 608 11.74 9.02 -5.82
N ALA A 609 12.96 8.55 -5.51
CA ALA A 609 13.93 8.13 -6.51
C ALA A 609 13.63 6.74 -7.09
N LYS A 610 14.10 6.49 -8.32
CA LYS A 610 14.13 5.12 -8.89
C LYS A 610 15.05 4.25 -8.05
N PHE A 611 14.61 3.04 -7.69
CA PHE A 611 15.45 2.08 -6.98
C PHE A 611 15.98 0.98 -7.92
N VAL A 612 17.28 0.68 -7.79
CA VAL A 612 17.93 -0.42 -8.51
C VAL A 612 18.74 -1.27 -7.52
N GLY A 613 18.33 -2.53 -7.34
CA GLY A 613 19.14 -3.53 -6.66
C GLY A 613 20.25 -4.05 -7.58
N VAL A 614 21.50 -4.01 -7.11
CA VAL A 614 22.66 -4.52 -7.84
C VAL A 614 23.17 -5.79 -7.18
N THR A 615 22.90 -6.92 -7.83
CA THR A 615 23.30 -8.25 -7.37
C THR A 615 24.61 -8.68 -8.03
N TRP A 616 25.49 -9.32 -7.28
CA TRP A 616 26.70 -9.95 -7.80
C TRP A 616 27.01 -11.25 -7.06
N HIS A 617 27.87 -12.09 -7.62
CA HIS A 617 28.24 -13.36 -6.99
C HIS A 617 29.19 -13.12 -5.81
N GLY A 618 28.63 -12.80 -4.63
CA GLY A 618 29.39 -12.59 -3.38
C GLY A 618 29.31 -13.77 -2.41
N ASP A 619 28.42 -14.73 -2.64
CA ASP A 619 28.26 -15.93 -1.81
C ASP A 619 29.25 -17.04 -2.18
N THR A 620 30.52 -16.82 -1.81
CA THR A 620 31.58 -17.82 -1.98
C THR A 620 32.05 -18.40 -0.67
N ALA A 621 31.27 -18.24 0.41
CA ALA A 621 31.67 -18.65 1.74
C ALA A 621 32.01 -20.16 1.78
N PRO A 622 33.07 -20.56 2.52
CA PRO A 622 33.91 -19.69 3.36
C PRO A 622 35.02 -18.93 2.61
N ASP A 623 35.19 -19.10 1.30
CA ASP A 623 36.29 -18.50 0.52
C ASP A 623 36.11 -17.00 0.25
N TYR A 624 36.54 -16.17 1.20
CA TYR A 624 36.50 -14.71 1.08
C TYR A 624 37.39 -14.18 -0.04
N HIS A 625 38.57 -14.78 -0.28
CA HIS A 625 39.49 -14.31 -1.32
C HIS A 625 38.88 -14.48 -2.71
N LYS A 626 38.15 -15.57 -2.96
CA LYS A 626 37.38 -15.75 -4.18
C LYS A 626 36.34 -14.65 -4.39
N ALA A 627 35.61 -14.23 -3.34
CA ALA A 627 34.68 -13.11 -3.44
C ALA A 627 35.40 -11.79 -3.74
N VAL A 628 36.57 -11.53 -3.17
CA VAL A 628 37.35 -10.30 -3.49
C VAL A 628 37.72 -10.28 -4.97
N TYR A 629 38.17 -11.40 -5.53
CA TYR A 629 38.42 -11.52 -6.97
C TYR A 629 37.16 -11.29 -7.80
N GLN A 630 36.04 -11.92 -7.42
CA GLN A 630 34.77 -11.77 -8.13
C GLN A 630 34.22 -10.34 -8.05
N ALA A 631 34.44 -9.62 -6.94
CA ALA A 631 34.07 -8.21 -6.80
C ALA A 631 34.81 -7.33 -7.82
N PHE A 632 36.13 -7.54 -7.95
CA PHE A 632 36.92 -6.87 -8.99
C PHE A 632 36.45 -7.22 -10.39
N LYS A 633 36.21 -8.51 -10.66
CA LYS A 633 35.75 -8.97 -11.98
C LYS A 633 34.41 -8.36 -12.37
N THR A 634 33.45 -8.33 -11.45
CA THR A 634 32.13 -7.74 -11.67
C THR A 634 32.21 -6.27 -12.09
N SER A 635 33.17 -5.52 -11.52
CA SER A 635 33.31 -4.08 -11.76
C SER A 635 33.60 -3.69 -13.22
N GLU A 636 34.10 -4.61 -14.06
CA GLU A 636 34.37 -4.36 -15.49
C GLU A 636 33.09 -4.02 -16.27
N ASP A 637 31.98 -4.67 -15.93
CA ASP A 637 30.74 -4.63 -16.71
C ASP A 637 29.74 -3.58 -16.19
N LEU A 638 30.00 -3.01 -15.00
CA LEU A 638 29.07 -2.10 -14.31
C LEU A 638 28.67 -0.90 -15.16
N ASN A 639 29.64 -0.18 -15.73
CA ASN A 639 29.34 1.03 -16.51
C ASN A 639 28.52 0.74 -17.78
N GLN A 640 28.71 -0.44 -18.39
CA GLN A 640 27.96 -0.81 -19.59
C GLN A 640 26.46 -0.96 -19.30
N ARG A 641 26.09 -1.44 -18.10
CA ARG A 641 24.70 -1.70 -17.72
C ARG A 641 24.09 -0.57 -16.90
N LEU A 642 24.85 -0.01 -15.95
CA LEU A 642 24.37 1.00 -15.01
C LEU A 642 24.59 2.44 -15.51
N GLY A 643 25.48 2.66 -16.49
CA GLY A 643 25.80 4.00 -16.99
C GLY A 643 24.68 4.68 -17.81
N SER A 644 23.59 3.95 -18.11
CA SER A 644 22.40 4.50 -18.76
C SER A 644 21.44 5.22 -17.81
N TYR A 645 21.51 4.94 -16.50
CA TYR A 645 20.72 5.62 -15.49
C TYR A 645 21.26 7.05 -15.26
N SER A 646 20.39 7.98 -14.88
CA SER A 646 20.74 9.38 -14.63
C SER A 646 20.83 9.68 -13.13
N ASN A 647 21.65 10.68 -12.76
CA ASN A 647 21.73 11.22 -11.40
C ASN A 647 21.87 10.13 -10.31
N ILE A 648 22.85 9.24 -10.50
CA ILE A 648 23.02 8.04 -9.69
C ILE A 648 23.61 8.38 -8.32
N THR A 649 22.91 7.97 -7.25
CA THR A 649 23.49 7.78 -5.92
C THR A 649 23.62 6.29 -5.68
N VAL A 650 24.83 5.81 -5.41
CA VAL A 650 25.08 4.38 -5.15
C VAL A 650 25.53 4.18 -3.71
N ALA A 651 24.89 3.24 -3.01
CA ALA A 651 25.29 2.78 -1.69
C ALA A 651 25.77 1.34 -1.79
N ALA A 652 27.02 1.09 -1.42
CA ALA A 652 27.59 -0.25 -1.41
C ALA A 652 27.96 -0.68 0.00
N HIS A 653 27.57 -1.89 0.36
CA HIS A 653 27.85 -2.46 1.67
C HIS A 653 29.06 -3.39 1.65
N SER A 654 29.86 -3.38 2.73
CA SER A 654 30.88 -4.41 2.97
C SER A 654 31.83 -4.54 1.77
N LEU A 655 32.03 -5.76 1.23
CA LEU A 655 32.87 -6.05 0.08
C LEU A 655 32.32 -5.51 -1.25
N GLY A 656 31.02 -5.20 -1.33
CA GLY A 656 30.43 -4.50 -2.48
C GLY A 656 31.12 -3.16 -2.77
N ASN A 657 31.80 -2.58 -1.78
CA ASN A 657 32.64 -1.40 -1.97
C ASN A 657 33.83 -1.62 -2.89
N VAL A 658 34.38 -2.84 -3.01
CA VAL A 658 35.40 -3.16 -4.02
C VAL A 658 34.79 -3.09 -5.43
N VAL A 659 33.56 -3.59 -5.61
CA VAL A 659 32.83 -3.54 -6.88
C VAL A 659 32.72 -2.10 -7.37
N ILE A 660 32.16 -1.22 -6.54
CA ILE A 660 31.94 0.18 -6.91
C ILE A 660 33.25 0.97 -6.99
N SER A 661 34.15 0.82 -6.01
CA SER A 661 35.42 1.58 -6.00
C SER A 661 36.29 1.24 -7.22
N ASN A 662 36.37 -0.03 -7.61
CA ASN A 662 37.12 -0.41 -8.80
C ASN A 662 36.40 -0.03 -10.10
N ALA A 663 35.07 -0.10 -10.15
CA ALA A 663 34.28 0.34 -11.31
C ALA A 663 34.51 1.84 -11.59
N MET A 664 34.52 2.66 -10.53
CA MET A 664 34.76 4.10 -10.66
C MET A 664 36.20 4.43 -11.04
N GLU A 665 37.18 3.78 -10.42
CA GLU A 665 38.59 4.08 -10.65
C GLU A 665 39.09 3.56 -12.02
N LYS A 666 38.63 2.38 -12.45
CA LYS A 666 39.21 1.64 -13.59
C LYS A 666 38.26 1.44 -14.77
N HIS A 667 36.94 1.54 -14.56
CA HIS A 667 35.93 1.16 -15.56
C HIS A 667 34.91 2.26 -15.88
N GLN A 668 35.22 3.52 -15.53
CA GLN A 668 34.48 4.73 -15.94
C GLN A 668 33.03 4.81 -15.42
N PHE A 669 32.65 4.00 -14.44
CA PHE A 669 31.38 4.19 -13.75
C PHE A 669 31.44 5.50 -12.96
N ASP A 670 30.51 6.44 -13.18
CA ASP A 670 30.60 7.80 -12.64
C ASP A 670 29.30 8.22 -11.93
N PRO A 671 28.99 7.64 -10.76
CA PRO A 671 27.84 8.08 -9.97
C PRO A 671 28.05 9.50 -9.42
N LEU A 672 26.97 10.23 -9.22
CA LEU A 672 26.97 11.57 -8.63
C LEU A 672 27.41 11.53 -7.17
N ASN A 673 26.92 10.54 -6.43
CA ASN A 673 27.25 10.29 -5.04
C ASN A 673 27.58 8.81 -4.83
N TYR A 674 28.63 8.52 -4.07
CA TYR A 674 28.97 7.17 -3.66
C TYR A 674 29.03 7.08 -2.13
N ILE A 675 28.15 6.26 -1.55
CA ILE A 675 28.04 5.98 -0.13
C ILE A 675 28.73 4.64 0.16
N LEU A 676 29.75 4.66 1.03
CA LEU A 676 30.47 3.49 1.50
C LEU A 676 29.87 3.03 2.83
N LEU A 677 29.03 2.00 2.83
CA LEU A 677 28.43 1.44 4.05
C LEU A 677 29.31 0.33 4.61
N ASN A 678 29.83 0.52 5.83
CA ASN A 678 30.70 -0.42 6.55
C ASN A 678 31.71 -1.10 5.60
N ALA A 679 32.49 -0.31 4.87
CA ALA A 679 33.32 -0.82 3.77
C ALA A 679 34.39 -1.83 4.22
N ALA A 680 34.33 -3.05 3.67
CA ALA A 680 35.33 -4.11 3.86
C ALA A 680 36.54 -3.93 2.92
N VAL A 681 37.08 -2.71 2.92
CA VAL A 681 38.18 -2.24 2.06
C VAL A 681 39.21 -1.57 2.96
N PRO A 682 40.51 -1.80 2.79
CA PRO A 682 41.51 -1.19 3.66
C PRO A 682 41.56 0.33 3.46
N VAL A 683 41.71 1.10 4.55
CA VAL A 683 41.84 2.57 4.52
C VAL A 683 42.92 3.02 3.54
N GLU A 684 44.05 2.30 3.48
CA GLU A 684 45.16 2.63 2.58
C GLU A 684 44.78 2.56 1.09
N ALA A 685 43.69 1.88 0.73
CA ALA A 685 43.17 1.90 -0.63
C ALA A 685 42.70 3.27 -1.09
N TYR A 686 42.15 4.05 -0.16
CA TYR A 686 41.67 5.39 -0.42
C TYR A 686 42.73 6.44 -0.07
N ASN A 687 43.42 6.29 1.07
CA ASN A 687 44.41 7.26 1.52
C ASN A 687 45.56 6.60 2.28
N ILE A 688 46.75 6.64 1.68
CA ILE A 688 47.98 6.12 2.28
C ILE A 688 48.48 6.89 3.52
N ASN A 689 48.11 8.17 3.68
CA ASN A 689 48.79 9.07 4.62
C ASN A 689 48.01 9.36 5.90
N ASP A 690 46.72 9.06 5.95
CA ASP A 690 45.84 9.61 6.98
C ASP A 690 44.52 8.83 7.08
N ALA A 691 44.34 8.12 8.18
CA ALA A 691 43.09 7.46 8.53
C ALA A 691 42.17 8.34 9.39
N GLY A 692 42.41 9.65 9.42
CA GLY A 692 41.71 10.55 10.34
C GLY A 692 42.20 10.40 11.79
N ASP A 693 41.45 11.00 12.71
CA ASP A 693 41.84 11.15 14.12
C ASP A 693 41.86 9.82 14.93
N SER A 694 41.40 8.69 14.36
CA SER A 694 41.20 7.44 15.10
C SER A 694 42.39 6.48 15.13
N SER A 695 43.40 6.61 14.25
CA SER A 695 44.65 5.83 14.34
C SER A 695 45.76 6.30 13.39
N ASN A 696 47.01 6.34 13.87
CA ASN A 696 48.17 6.72 13.07
C ASN A 696 48.56 5.57 12.11
N PRO A 697 48.90 5.81 10.83
CA PRO A 697 49.36 4.79 9.89
C PRO A 697 50.44 3.82 10.40
N THR A 698 51.29 4.26 11.33
CA THR A 698 52.32 3.41 11.95
C THR A 698 51.71 2.29 12.80
N GLU A 699 50.69 2.63 13.60
CA GLU A 699 49.98 1.70 14.49
C GLU A 699 49.18 0.69 13.67
N MET A 700 48.44 1.18 12.67
CA MET A 700 47.69 0.31 11.77
C MET A 700 48.59 -0.73 11.11
N ARG A 701 49.74 -0.29 10.59
CA ARG A 701 50.77 -1.17 10.01
C ARG A 701 51.25 -2.20 11.04
N GLU A 702 51.55 -1.77 12.25
CA GLU A 702 52.04 -2.65 13.31
C GLU A 702 51.01 -3.73 13.68
N HIS A 703 49.73 -3.38 13.81
CA HIS A 703 48.67 -4.32 14.19
C HIS A 703 48.24 -5.22 13.03
N MET A 704 48.24 -4.72 11.78
CA MET A 704 47.91 -5.48 10.58
C MET A 704 49.08 -6.34 10.04
N THR A 705 50.22 -6.35 10.74
CA THR A 705 51.36 -7.21 10.41
C THR A 705 51.31 -8.48 11.27
N GLU A 706 51.39 -9.64 10.63
CA GLU A 706 51.45 -10.93 11.33
C GLU A 706 52.61 -10.95 12.34
N LYS A 707 52.36 -11.48 13.54
CA LYS A 707 53.27 -11.42 14.69
C LYS A 707 54.71 -11.88 14.38
N GLY A 708 54.89 -12.95 13.61
CA GLY A 708 56.19 -13.47 13.18
C GLY A 708 56.92 -12.59 12.17
N TRP A 709 56.22 -11.64 11.54
CA TRP A 709 56.76 -10.70 10.56
C TRP A 709 57.03 -9.29 11.10
N LYS A 710 56.55 -8.93 12.31
CA LYS A 710 56.71 -7.58 12.89
C LYS A 710 58.16 -7.08 12.97
N ASP A 711 59.12 -7.98 13.25
CA ASP A 711 60.55 -7.64 13.35
C ASP A 711 61.26 -7.51 11.99
N TYR A 712 60.63 -7.93 10.89
CA TYR A 712 61.22 -7.90 9.56
C TYR A 712 61.08 -6.51 8.91
N PRO A 713 62.04 -6.08 8.08
CA PRO A 713 61.96 -4.80 7.37
C PRO A 713 60.91 -4.87 6.23
N ASP A 714 60.13 -3.81 6.04
CA ASP A 714 58.97 -3.80 5.14
C ASP A 714 59.29 -4.22 3.70
N ARG A 715 60.51 -3.94 3.24
CA ARG A 715 60.98 -4.28 1.88
C ARG A 715 60.87 -5.78 1.54
N VAL A 716 60.74 -6.66 2.55
CA VAL A 716 60.57 -8.10 2.34
C VAL A 716 59.11 -8.57 2.43
N PHE A 717 58.16 -7.67 2.70
CA PHE A 717 56.73 -8.00 2.79
C PHE A 717 56.12 -8.11 1.39
N ALA A 718 55.11 -8.99 1.24
CA ALA A 718 54.31 -9.05 0.02
C ALA A 718 53.60 -7.71 -0.27
N ALA A 719 53.05 -7.06 0.76
CA ALA A 719 52.37 -5.76 0.67
C ALA A 719 53.26 -4.61 0.13
N ASP A 720 54.57 -4.73 0.32
CA ASP A 720 55.56 -3.72 -0.07
C ASP A 720 56.40 -4.13 -1.29
N TRP A 721 56.15 -5.32 -1.85
CA TRP A 721 56.89 -5.83 -3.00
C TRP A 721 56.81 -4.90 -4.22
N HIS A 722 55.67 -4.23 -4.39
CA HIS A 722 55.48 -3.23 -5.44
C HIS A 722 56.51 -2.08 -5.40
N LYS A 723 57.02 -1.72 -4.20
CA LYS A 723 58.00 -0.62 -4.01
C LYS A 723 59.37 -0.92 -4.59
N LEU A 724 59.64 -2.19 -4.94
CA LEU A 724 60.90 -2.58 -5.57
C LEU A 724 60.99 -2.12 -7.03
N PHE A 725 59.85 -1.80 -7.64
CA PHE A 725 59.73 -1.55 -9.08
C PHE A 725 59.55 -0.05 -9.38
N PRO A 726 60.11 0.45 -10.50
CA PRO A 726 59.87 1.81 -10.95
C PRO A 726 58.44 1.98 -11.46
N SER A 727 57.96 3.23 -11.53
CA SER A 727 56.57 3.56 -11.91
C SER A 727 56.18 3.20 -13.35
N ASN A 728 57.15 2.84 -14.20
CA ASN A 728 56.90 2.39 -15.58
C ASN A 728 56.82 0.85 -15.69
N ASP A 729 56.90 0.14 -14.56
CA ASP A 729 56.72 -1.30 -14.45
C ASP A 729 55.39 -1.58 -13.73
N ALA A 730 54.50 -2.35 -14.35
CA ALA A 730 53.16 -2.58 -13.82
C ALA A 730 53.15 -3.35 -12.48
N ARG A 731 54.26 -4.00 -12.11
CA ARG A 731 54.41 -4.60 -10.77
C ARG A 731 54.40 -3.56 -9.65
N SER A 732 54.68 -2.29 -9.98
CA SER A 732 54.53 -1.17 -9.03
C SER A 732 53.07 -0.86 -8.68
N GLU A 733 52.10 -1.38 -9.43
CA GLU A 733 50.65 -1.20 -9.20
C GLU A 733 50.01 -2.36 -8.40
N LEU A 734 50.78 -3.41 -8.10
CA LEU A 734 50.34 -4.55 -7.30
C LEU A 734 50.31 -4.17 -5.81
N THR A 735 49.36 -3.31 -5.44
CA THR A 735 49.18 -2.84 -4.07
C THR A 735 47.76 -2.34 -3.84
N TRP A 736 47.28 -2.45 -2.59
CA TRP A 736 46.08 -1.75 -2.17
C TRP A 736 46.30 -0.24 -2.15
N ARG A 737 47.51 0.23 -1.85
CA ARG A 737 47.77 1.63 -1.54
C ARG A 737 47.38 2.60 -2.64
N ASN A 738 46.52 3.56 -2.28
CA ASN A 738 45.94 4.57 -3.14
C ASN A 738 45.26 4.02 -4.40
N ARG A 739 44.89 2.73 -4.41
CA ARG A 739 44.25 2.11 -5.57
C ARG A 739 42.95 2.83 -5.94
N PHE A 740 42.22 3.36 -4.97
CA PHE A 740 40.95 4.09 -5.15
C PHE A 740 41.06 5.55 -4.69
N ALA A 741 42.26 6.13 -4.74
CA ALA A 741 42.48 7.45 -4.16
C ALA A 741 41.73 8.59 -4.89
N SER A 742 41.34 8.40 -6.15
CA SER A 742 40.73 9.43 -6.99
C SER A 742 39.24 9.64 -6.71
N ILE A 743 38.57 8.68 -6.07
CA ILE A 743 37.12 8.71 -5.86
C ILE A 743 36.70 9.39 -4.56
N ARG A 744 37.64 9.59 -3.61
CA ARG A 744 37.36 10.10 -2.25
C ARG A 744 36.52 11.38 -2.22
N ASN A 745 36.84 12.36 -3.06
CA ASN A 745 36.14 13.65 -3.09
C ASN A 745 34.69 13.58 -3.63
N ARG A 746 34.23 12.41 -4.06
CA ARG A 746 32.85 12.10 -4.48
C ARG A 746 32.14 11.13 -3.53
N SER A 747 32.84 10.69 -2.49
CA SER A 747 32.44 9.59 -1.63
C SER A 747 32.12 10.04 -0.21
N TYR A 748 31.13 9.41 0.40
CA TYR A 748 30.74 9.56 1.79
C TYR A 748 31.00 8.25 2.53
N ASN A 749 31.74 8.29 3.62
CA ASN A 749 32.09 7.10 4.37
C ASN A 749 31.14 6.93 5.57
N PHE A 750 30.31 5.90 5.54
CA PHE A 750 29.43 5.49 6.64
C PHE A 750 30.11 4.32 7.34
N TYR A 751 30.87 4.63 8.39
CA TYR A 751 31.64 3.67 9.17
C TYR A 751 31.01 3.53 10.56
N SER A 752 31.37 2.52 11.34
CA SER A 752 31.03 2.47 12.76
C SER A 752 32.28 2.27 13.62
N SER A 753 32.44 3.04 14.69
CA SER A 753 33.55 2.84 15.63
C SER A 753 33.42 1.57 16.48
N THR A 754 32.22 1.00 16.58
CA THR A 754 31.88 -0.22 17.32
C THR A 754 31.74 -1.45 16.43
N GLU A 755 31.99 -1.30 15.13
CA GLU A 755 31.81 -2.32 14.10
C GLU A 755 32.54 -3.63 14.48
N ASN A 756 31.83 -4.76 14.33
CA ASN A 756 32.29 -6.07 14.75
C ASN A 756 33.08 -6.85 13.66
N THR A 757 32.68 -6.84 12.39
CA THR A 757 33.25 -7.68 11.33
C THR A 757 34.60 -7.20 10.79
N VAL A 758 34.71 -5.90 10.51
CA VAL A 758 35.92 -5.15 10.11
C VAL A 758 36.60 -4.43 11.28
N GLN A 759 36.27 -4.80 12.52
CA GLN A 759 36.91 -4.31 13.74
C GLN A 759 38.44 -4.26 13.63
N ASN A 760 39.03 -3.19 14.18
CA ASN A 760 40.47 -2.98 14.20
C ASN A 760 41.24 -4.12 14.89
N ALA A 761 42.38 -4.51 14.28
CA ALA A 761 43.32 -5.46 14.86
C ALA A 761 44.00 -4.89 16.11
N ASP A 762 44.35 -5.76 17.06
CA ASP A 762 45.17 -5.40 18.23
C ASP A 762 46.65 -5.83 18.12
N ASP A 763 47.47 -5.41 19.09
CA ASP A 763 48.91 -5.72 19.12
C ASP A 763 49.25 -7.21 19.23
N ASN A 764 48.31 -8.04 19.69
CA ASN A 764 48.47 -9.46 19.93
C ASN A 764 47.96 -10.33 18.77
N GLN A 765 47.36 -9.74 17.74
CA GLN A 765 46.86 -10.46 16.57
C GLN A 765 47.97 -11.37 16.00
N SER A 766 47.70 -12.68 15.95
CA SER A 766 48.64 -13.66 15.43
C SER A 766 47.91 -14.84 14.83
N PHE A 767 48.47 -15.40 13.75
CA PHE A 767 47.90 -16.56 13.09
C PHE A 767 47.70 -17.76 14.04
N VAL A 768 48.58 -17.97 15.02
CA VAL A 768 48.46 -19.08 15.99
C VAL A 768 47.32 -18.84 17.00
N GLY A 769 47.07 -17.60 17.40
CA GLY A 769 45.88 -17.24 18.19
C GLY A 769 44.57 -17.51 17.45
N LEU A 770 44.60 -17.36 16.12
CA LEU A 770 43.50 -17.67 15.22
C LEU A 770 43.24 -19.19 15.04
N THR A 771 44.11 -20.11 15.44
CA THR A 771 43.85 -21.56 15.18
C THR A 771 42.80 -22.22 16.10
N ILE A 772 42.46 -21.60 17.23
CA ILE A 772 41.36 -22.05 18.11
C ILE A 772 40.19 -21.07 17.95
N ASP A 773 40.45 -19.77 18.11
CA ASP A 773 39.42 -18.74 18.01
C ASP A 773 38.94 -18.52 16.57
N ALA A 774 39.76 -18.67 15.52
CA ALA A 774 39.28 -18.56 14.14
C ALA A 774 38.66 -19.84 13.57
N PHE A 775 38.78 -21.01 14.22
CA PHE A 775 37.89 -22.12 13.85
C PHE A 775 36.45 -21.84 14.31
N GLU A 776 36.29 -21.26 15.50
CA GLU A 776 34.99 -20.83 16.02
C GLU A 776 34.51 -19.50 15.39
N ASN A 777 35.40 -18.55 15.10
CA ASN A 777 35.07 -17.25 14.50
C ASN A 777 34.92 -17.27 12.98
N MET A 778 35.47 -18.28 12.28
CA MET A 778 35.32 -18.43 10.82
C MET A 778 34.14 -19.36 10.45
N PHE A 779 33.60 -20.13 11.40
CA PHE A 779 32.55 -21.16 11.15
C PHE A 779 31.43 -21.26 12.19
N GLY A 780 31.46 -20.51 13.30
CA GLY A 780 30.42 -20.55 14.34
C GLY A 780 29.15 -19.80 13.93
N GLY A 781 27.97 -20.34 14.26
CA GLY A 781 26.69 -19.65 14.07
C GLY A 781 26.52 -18.44 14.99
N GLU A 782 25.48 -17.65 14.73
CA GLU A 782 25.16 -16.28 15.20
C GLU A 782 25.19 -16.01 16.72
N LYS A 783 25.42 -17.02 17.56
CA LYS A 783 25.41 -16.89 19.03
C LYS A 783 26.71 -16.38 19.66
N PHE A 784 27.77 -16.17 18.86
CA PHE A 784 29.04 -15.62 19.32
C PHE A 784 29.53 -14.57 18.32
N GLY A 785 29.44 -13.29 18.67
CA GLY A 785 29.77 -12.17 17.77
C GLY A 785 31.21 -12.25 17.23
N HIS A 786 31.33 -12.41 15.92
CA HIS A 786 32.61 -12.57 15.21
C HIS A 786 33.35 -11.25 15.07
N ARG A 787 34.12 -10.91 16.11
CA ARG A 787 34.93 -9.69 16.14
C ARG A 787 36.20 -9.83 15.27
N GLY A 788 36.37 -8.94 14.29
CA GLY A 788 37.56 -8.81 13.44
C GLY A 788 37.71 -9.87 12.34
N ALA A 789 36.61 -10.46 11.85
CA ALA A 789 36.64 -11.50 10.81
C ALA A 789 37.42 -11.06 9.54
N TRP A 790 37.24 -9.81 9.07
CA TRP A 790 37.96 -9.29 7.91
C TRP A 790 39.47 -9.17 8.14
N VAL A 791 39.88 -8.67 9.32
CA VAL A 791 41.31 -8.58 9.70
C VAL A 791 41.95 -9.96 9.65
N ASN A 792 41.24 -10.98 10.12
CA ASN A 792 41.75 -12.35 10.12
C ASN A 792 41.96 -12.88 8.69
N GLN A 793 41.13 -12.49 7.72
CA GLN A 793 41.33 -12.85 6.31
C GLN A 793 42.61 -12.24 5.73
N GLU A 794 42.95 -11.01 6.12
CA GLU A 794 44.17 -10.32 5.66
C GLU A 794 45.44 -10.86 6.33
N ILE A 795 45.38 -11.16 7.63
CA ILE A 795 46.51 -11.76 8.38
C ILE A 795 46.73 -13.23 8.00
N ALA A 796 45.70 -13.94 7.54
CA ALA A 796 45.82 -15.34 7.12
C ALA A 796 46.46 -15.53 5.74
N LYS A 797 46.54 -14.49 4.88
CA LYS A 797 47.07 -14.62 3.51
C LYS A 797 48.45 -15.30 3.50
N GLY A 798 48.63 -16.23 2.57
CA GLY A 798 49.86 -17.00 2.39
C GLY A 798 50.03 -18.23 3.29
N HIS A 799 49.30 -18.36 4.40
CA HIS A 799 49.48 -19.49 5.32
C HIS A 799 48.87 -20.80 4.79
N VAL A 800 49.49 -21.94 5.12
CA VAL A 800 49.00 -23.29 4.74
C VAL A 800 47.56 -23.59 5.22
N PHE A 801 47.07 -22.93 6.26
CA PHE A 801 45.72 -23.14 6.77
C PHE A 801 44.65 -22.50 5.87
N THR A 802 44.98 -21.48 5.10
CA THR A 802 44.06 -20.98 4.07
C THR A 802 43.83 -22.02 2.98
N GLU A 803 44.78 -22.93 2.72
CA GLU A 803 44.58 -24.05 1.76
C GLU A 803 43.57 -25.10 2.23
N ILE A 804 43.16 -25.08 3.51
CA ILE A 804 42.16 -26.02 4.05
C ILE A 804 40.74 -25.55 3.73
N PHE A 805 40.53 -24.22 3.65
CA PHE A 805 39.21 -23.60 3.59
C PHE A 805 38.98 -22.73 2.37
N PHE A 806 40.05 -22.21 1.78
CA PHE A 806 40.04 -21.39 0.58
C PHE A 806 40.69 -22.20 -0.53
N ASP A 807 40.23 -22.01 -1.75
CA ASP A 807 40.71 -22.80 -2.88
C ASP A 807 42.22 -22.60 -3.11
N ARG A 808 42.82 -21.52 -2.57
CA ARG A 808 44.18 -21.04 -2.88
C ARG A 808 44.85 -20.32 -1.72
N SER A 809 46.18 -20.45 -1.65
CA SER A 809 47.04 -19.76 -0.68
C SER A 809 48.38 -19.41 -1.31
N GLN A 810 48.71 -18.13 -1.39
CA GLN A 810 49.96 -17.65 -1.98
C GLN A 810 50.39 -16.33 -1.32
N GLY A 811 51.63 -15.90 -1.53
CA GLY A 811 52.08 -14.60 -1.05
C GLY A 811 52.06 -14.44 0.47
N GLY A 812 51.57 -13.29 0.91
CA GLY A 812 51.16 -13.03 2.29
C GLY A 812 52.28 -13.14 3.32
N TRP A 813 51.97 -13.84 4.40
CA TRP A 813 52.77 -13.94 5.62
C TRP A 813 53.38 -15.33 5.83
N ASP A 814 53.52 -16.13 4.77
CA ASP A 814 54.36 -17.34 4.83
C ASP A 814 55.65 -17.12 4.04
N PHE A 815 56.72 -17.82 4.43
CA PHE A 815 58.03 -17.64 3.82
C PHE A 815 58.15 -18.44 2.51
N ASN A 816 59.04 -18.00 1.62
CA ASN A 816 59.38 -18.79 0.43
C ASN A 816 59.95 -20.16 0.86
N GLY A 817 59.23 -21.24 0.52
CA GLY A 817 59.65 -22.62 0.81
C GLY A 817 60.51 -23.27 -0.29
N ASN A 818 60.61 -22.66 -1.47
CA ASN A 818 61.34 -23.21 -2.61
C ASN A 818 62.85 -23.16 -2.35
N GLN A 819 63.51 -24.31 -2.38
CA GLN A 819 64.93 -24.40 -2.04
C GLN A 819 65.83 -23.67 -3.04
N ASN A 820 65.50 -23.67 -4.33
CA ASN A 820 66.30 -22.98 -5.35
C ASN A 820 66.22 -21.46 -5.19
N ASP A 821 65.04 -20.95 -4.83
CA ASP A 821 64.85 -19.53 -4.55
C ASP A 821 65.56 -19.13 -3.26
N LEU A 822 65.48 -19.98 -2.22
CA LEU A 822 66.16 -19.78 -0.95
C LEU A 822 67.70 -19.82 -1.04
N GLU A 823 68.28 -20.37 -2.11
CA GLU A 823 69.71 -20.18 -2.40
C GLU A 823 70.06 -18.70 -2.61
N GLN A 824 69.11 -17.93 -3.16
CA GLN A 824 69.29 -16.52 -3.52
C GLN A 824 68.85 -15.59 -2.39
N VAL A 825 67.68 -15.83 -1.79
CA VAL A 825 67.09 -14.95 -0.76
C VAL A 825 67.25 -15.47 0.67
N GLY A 826 67.57 -16.74 0.84
CA GLY A 826 67.71 -17.39 2.15
C GLY A 826 69.14 -17.42 2.66
N ILE A 827 69.38 -18.31 3.61
CA ILE A 827 70.69 -18.64 4.16
C ILE A 827 70.82 -20.17 4.31
N LYS A 828 72.00 -20.71 3.99
CA LYS A 828 72.28 -22.15 4.10
C LYS A 828 72.09 -22.61 5.54
N LYS A 829 71.37 -23.73 5.76
CA LYS A 829 71.15 -24.25 7.11
C LYS A 829 72.49 -24.70 7.70
N PRO A 830 72.80 -24.33 8.95
CA PRO A 830 74.08 -24.66 9.56
C PRO A 830 74.20 -26.15 9.95
N PHE A 831 73.10 -26.88 10.09
CA PHE A 831 73.10 -28.30 10.47
C PHE A 831 72.02 -29.14 9.77
N PRO A 832 72.33 -30.39 9.37
CA PRO A 832 73.67 -30.98 9.36
C PRO A 832 74.61 -30.25 8.37
N ALA A 833 75.91 -30.24 8.66
CA ALA A 833 76.93 -29.42 7.97
C ALA A 833 77.05 -29.68 6.45
N ASP A 834 76.47 -30.77 5.95
CA ASP A 834 76.41 -31.17 4.54
C ASP A 834 75.00 -31.04 3.92
N SER A 835 74.06 -30.34 4.59
CA SER A 835 72.76 -30.10 3.98
C SER A 835 72.86 -29.01 2.92
N ASP A 836 72.53 -29.31 1.67
CA ASP A 836 72.29 -28.30 0.62
C ASP A 836 70.92 -27.63 0.77
N SER A 837 70.37 -27.63 1.98
CA SER A 837 69.09 -27.00 2.29
C SER A 837 69.29 -25.59 2.84
N TYR A 838 68.41 -24.70 2.41
CA TYR A 838 68.38 -23.30 2.80
C TYR A 838 67.14 -23.04 3.66
N ARG A 839 67.22 -22.01 4.50
CA ARG A 839 66.09 -21.49 5.26
C ARG A 839 65.90 -19.99 4.97
N PRO A 840 64.70 -19.46 5.20
CA PRO A 840 64.50 -18.02 5.27
C PRO A 840 65.46 -17.39 6.31
N ARG A 841 65.91 -16.17 6.02
CA ARG A 841 66.70 -15.36 6.95
C ARG A 841 65.83 -14.96 8.14
N SER A 842 66.41 -14.88 9.34
CA SER A 842 65.73 -14.23 10.48
C SER A 842 65.65 -12.71 10.24
N ALA A 843 64.79 -12.01 11.00
CA ALA A 843 64.72 -10.55 10.95
C ALA A 843 66.10 -9.89 11.07
N SER A 844 66.91 -10.29 12.06
CA SER A 844 68.29 -9.79 12.25
C SER A 844 69.27 -10.16 11.13
N GLU A 845 68.95 -11.15 10.29
CA GLU A 845 69.77 -11.58 9.15
C GLU A 845 69.32 -10.94 7.82
N THR A 846 68.22 -10.17 7.84
CA THR A 846 67.72 -9.36 6.72
C THR A 846 68.15 -7.89 6.78
N THR A 847 68.88 -7.51 7.84
CA THR A 847 69.55 -6.22 7.95
C THR A 847 70.74 -6.15 6.97
N ASP A 848 71.17 -4.95 6.57
CA ASP A 848 72.27 -4.69 5.61
C ASP A 848 71.98 -4.91 4.11
N MET A 849 70.74 -4.67 3.65
CA MET A 849 70.35 -4.73 2.22
C MET A 849 70.46 -6.12 1.56
N VAL A 850 70.59 -7.20 2.35
CA VAL A 850 70.58 -8.59 1.87
C VAL A 850 69.29 -9.28 2.32
N PRO A 851 68.52 -9.93 1.41
CA PRO A 851 68.74 -10.06 -0.04
C PRO A 851 68.60 -8.72 -0.78
N THR A 852 69.26 -8.53 -1.91
CA THR A 852 69.14 -7.28 -2.69
C THR A 852 67.74 -7.12 -3.29
N ASN A 853 67.38 -5.92 -3.74
CA ASN A 853 66.08 -5.69 -4.38
C ASN A 853 65.91 -6.55 -5.65
N GLU A 854 66.97 -6.74 -6.45
CA GLU A 854 66.95 -7.62 -7.61
C GLU A 854 66.70 -9.09 -7.23
N GLN A 855 67.22 -9.54 -6.09
CA GLN A 855 66.93 -10.89 -5.58
C GLN A 855 65.47 -10.99 -5.12
N LEU A 856 64.97 -9.99 -4.38
CA LEU A 856 63.58 -9.97 -3.91
C LEU A 856 62.55 -9.89 -5.07
N ALA A 857 62.85 -9.12 -6.12
CA ALA A 857 62.01 -9.01 -7.31
C ALA A 857 61.94 -10.32 -8.12
N GLN A 858 63.04 -11.09 -8.15
CA GLN A 858 63.14 -12.31 -8.95
C GLN A 858 62.73 -13.58 -8.21
N PHE A 859 62.78 -13.59 -6.88
CA PHE A 859 62.57 -14.81 -6.09
C PHE A 859 61.53 -14.66 -4.97
N GLY A 860 61.20 -13.44 -4.56
CA GLY A 860 60.34 -13.19 -3.39
C GLY A 860 60.97 -13.63 -2.09
N PHE A 861 60.56 -13.03 -0.97
CA PHE A 861 60.94 -13.51 0.37
C PHE A 861 59.80 -14.30 1.04
N PHE A 862 58.57 -13.95 0.68
CA PHE A 862 57.32 -14.60 1.04
C PHE A 862 57.01 -15.79 0.10
N LYS A 863 55.98 -16.57 0.44
CA LYS A 863 55.50 -17.71 -0.35
C LYS A 863 55.22 -17.26 -1.77
N ARG A 864 55.65 -18.04 -2.77
CA ARG A 864 55.53 -17.64 -4.16
C ARG A 864 54.07 -17.36 -4.53
N PHE A 865 53.90 -16.49 -5.51
CA PHE A 865 52.68 -16.45 -6.28
C PHE A 865 52.75 -17.62 -7.25
N ASP A 866 51.90 -18.62 -7.07
CA ASP A 866 51.96 -19.89 -7.78
C ASP A 866 50.65 -20.26 -8.48
N THR A 867 49.65 -19.39 -8.41
CA THR A 867 48.38 -19.50 -9.14
C THR A 867 48.28 -18.45 -10.25
N TYR A 868 47.47 -18.71 -11.28
CA TYR A 868 47.16 -17.77 -12.37
C TYR A 868 48.36 -17.09 -13.03
N ASP A 869 49.36 -17.89 -13.41
CA ASP A 869 50.61 -17.41 -14.00
C ASP A 869 51.41 -16.46 -13.08
N GLY A 870 51.04 -16.33 -11.80
CA GLY A 870 51.70 -15.47 -10.81
C GLY A 870 53.19 -15.76 -10.65
N GLU A 871 53.63 -17.00 -10.92
CA GLU A 871 55.04 -17.36 -10.86
C GLU A 871 55.88 -16.64 -11.92
N LYS A 872 55.23 -16.12 -12.98
CA LYS A 872 55.85 -15.38 -14.09
C LYS A 872 55.89 -13.87 -13.86
N VAL A 873 55.28 -13.34 -12.79
CA VAL A 873 55.49 -11.93 -12.41
C VAL A 873 56.84 -11.71 -11.73
N TYR A 874 57.49 -12.79 -11.30
CA TYR A 874 58.86 -12.78 -10.82
C TYR A 874 59.83 -12.61 -11.98
N GLY A 875 60.60 -11.53 -11.95
CA GLY A 875 61.52 -11.15 -13.02
C GLY A 875 62.43 -10.01 -12.59
N PRO A 876 63.51 -9.75 -13.33
CA PRO A 876 64.47 -8.72 -12.98
C PRO A 876 63.82 -7.32 -12.94
N ILE A 877 64.39 -6.44 -12.11
CA ILE A 877 64.10 -4.99 -12.17
C ILE A 877 64.79 -4.38 -13.40
N ASP A 878 65.99 -4.86 -13.70
CA ASP A 878 66.78 -4.51 -14.89
C ASP A 878 67.28 -5.82 -15.51
N ASP A 879 67.00 -6.05 -16.80
CA ASP A 879 67.40 -7.25 -17.54
C ASP A 879 68.93 -7.48 -17.54
N ALA A 880 69.74 -6.46 -17.24
CA ALA A 880 71.17 -6.61 -17.02
C ALA A 880 71.53 -7.43 -15.76
N ASN A 881 70.59 -7.58 -14.82
CA ASN A 881 70.77 -8.21 -13.51
C ASN A 881 69.99 -9.53 -13.36
N VAL A 882 69.69 -10.22 -14.47
CA VAL A 882 69.03 -11.53 -14.45
C VAL A 882 69.89 -12.55 -13.68
N LEU A 883 69.28 -13.21 -12.71
CA LEU A 883 69.92 -14.22 -11.87
C LEU A 883 69.66 -15.64 -12.41
N PRO A 884 70.54 -16.62 -12.09
CA PRO A 884 70.38 -17.99 -12.58
C PRO A 884 69.02 -18.59 -12.25
N GLY A 885 68.41 -19.27 -13.22
CA GLY A 885 67.09 -19.91 -13.05
C GLY A 885 65.90 -19.04 -13.41
N ILE A 886 66.10 -17.75 -13.69
CA ILE A 886 65.05 -16.83 -14.15
C ILE A 886 65.02 -16.76 -15.67
N THR A 887 63.83 -17.00 -16.25
CA THR A 887 63.59 -16.91 -17.70
C THR A 887 62.81 -15.66 -18.11
N GLN A 888 62.22 -14.96 -17.15
CA GLN A 888 61.40 -13.77 -17.43
C GLN A 888 62.27 -12.53 -17.64
N THR A 889 61.87 -11.70 -18.60
CA THR A 889 62.39 -10.34 -18.76
C THR A 889 61.59 -9.37 -17.90
N GLN A 890 62.17 -8.21 -17.61
CA GLN A 890 61.51 -7.09 -16.95
C GLN A 890 60.20 -6.74 -17.66
N SER A 891 60.25 -6.61 -18.98
CA SER A 891 59.08 -6.29 -19.81
C SER A 891 58.02 -7.39 -19.81
N GLY A 892 58.42 -8.67 -19.78
CA GLY A 892 57.50 -9.80 -19.74
C GLY A 892 56.77 -9.92 -18.41
N ALA A 893 57.50 -9.77 -17.30
CA ALA A 893 56.94 -9.75 -15.96
C ALA A 893 56.00 -8.55 -15.76
N SER A 894 56.40 -7.37 -16.22
CA SER A 894 55.55 -6.16 -16.21
C SER A 894 54.29 -6.34 -17.07
N ALA A 895 54.40 -6.92 -18.27
CA ALA A 895 53.23 -7.11 -19.13
C ALA A 895 52.21 -8.07 -18.51
N LEU A 896 52.66 -9.09 -17.79
CA LEU A 896 51.76 -9.98 -17.06
C LEU A 896 51.10 -9.28 -15.87
N ALA A 897 51.86 -8.52 -15.09
CA ALA A 897 51.33 -7.74 -13.96
C ALA A 897 50.34 -6.63 -14.38
N SER A 898 50.37 -6.20 -15.65
CA SER A 898 49.36 -5.26 -16.19
C SER A 898 48.01 -5.89 -16.53
N GLN A 899 47.88 -7.22 -16.46
CA GLN A 899 46.61 -7.89 -16.70
C GLN A 899 45.72 -7.81 -15.47
N ASN A 900 44.47 -7.39 -15.66
CA ASN A 900 43.48 -7.24 -14.61
C ASN A 900 43.34 -8.51 -13.75
N ASP A 901 43.18 -9.66 -14.39
CA ASP A 901 43.04 -10.96 -13.73
C ASP A 901 44.20 -11.26 -12.76
N VAL A 902 45.43 -10.98 -13.19
CA VAL A 902 46.63 -11.14 -12.37
C VAL A 902 46.61 -10.15 -11.20
N GLN A 903 46.31 -8.87 -11.44
CA GLN A 903 46.23 -7.89 -10.35
C GLN A 903 45.19 -8.29 -9.30
N TRP A 904 44.02 -8.73 -9.73
CA TRP A 904 42.91 -9.07 -8.85
C TRP A 904 43.21 -10.32 -8.02
N HIS A 905 43.75 -11.38 -8.62
CA HIS A 905 44.20 -12.56 -7.85
C HIS A 905 45.27 -12.20 -6.84
N MET A 906 46.22 -11.32 -7.20
CA MET A 906 47.27 -10.90 -6.26
C MET A 906 46.68 -10.12 -5.08
N LEU A 907 45.76 -9.18 -5.31
CA LEU A 907 45.13 -8.40 -4.22
C LEU A 907 44.22 -9.27 -3.34
N ALA A 908 43.48 -10.18 -3.96
CA ALA A 908 42.54 -11.08 -3.29
C ALA A 908 43.25 -12.10 -2.40
N GLU A 909 44.28 -12.77 -2.92
CA GLU A 909 44.83 -13.99 -2.30
C GLU A 909 46.24 -13.78 -1.70
N ALA A 910 47.02 -12.81 -2.23
CA ALA A 910 48.47 -12.79 -2.06
C ALA A 910 49.02 -11.54 -1.36
N ILE A 911 48.39 -10.38 -1.53
CA ILE A 911 48.86 -9.09 -1.05
C ILE A 911 47.99 -8.67 0.13
N PRO A 912 48.51 -8.74 1.37
CA PRO A 912 47.75 -8.33 2.54
C PRO A 912 47.66 -6.81 2.64
N ALA A 913 46.56 -6.33 3.20
CA ALA A 913 46.44 -4.96 3.65
C ALA A 913 47.33 -4.69 4.87
N LEU A 914 47.85 -3.45 4.97
CA LEU A 914 48.61 -2.97 6.12
C LEU A 914 47.91 -1.84 6.89
N SER A 915 46.64 -1.59 6.58
CA SER A 915 45.78 -0.66 7.33
C SER A 915 44.52 -1.35 7.81
N TYR A 916 43.81 -0.76 8.77
CA TYR A 916 42.48 -1.22 9.17
C TYR A 916 41.45 -1.08 8.03
N GLY A 917 40.27 -1.65 8.23
CA GLY A 917 39.13 -1.53 7.32
C GLY A 917 38.48 -0.14 7.41
N ALA A 918 38.07 0.41 6.26
CA ALA A 918 37.37 1.68 6.17
C ALA A 918 35.99 1.66 6.86
N GLY A 919 35.35 0.50 6.97
CA GLY A 919 34.06 0.36 7.66
C GLY A 919 34.10 0.54 9.18
N ALA A 920 35.29 0.51 9.79
CA ALA A 920 35.48 0.78 11.21
C ALA A 920 36.19 2.13 11.49
N ASN A 921 36.57 2.87 10.44
CA ASN A 921 37.46 4.02 10.59
C ASN A 921 37.09 5.15 9.64
N GLN A 922 37.41 6.37 10.07
CA GLN A 922 37.35 7.52 9.18
C GLN A 922 38.36 7.38 8.04
N VAL A 923 38.05 7.99 6.91
CA VAL A 923 38.95 8.10 5.77
C VAL A 923 39.11 9.57 5.40
N SER A 924 40.34 10.07 5.53
CA SER A 924 40.67 11.47 5.24
C SER A 924 40.55 11.76 3.73
N GLY A 925 39.88 12.87 3.40
CA GLY A 925 39.63 13.33 2.04
C GLY A 925 38.30 12.86 1.43
N MET A 926 37.48 12.10 2.16
CA MET A 926 36.08 11.87 1.81
C MET A 926 35.29 13.19 1.86
N LYS A 927 34.15 13.27 1.14
CA LYS A 927 33.23 14.40 1.28
C LYS A 927 32.80 14.57 2.74
N GLU A 928 32.47 13.46 3.37
CA GLU A 928 32.12 13.39 4.78
C GLU A 928 32.35 11.98 5.33
N ASN A 929 32.52 11.88 6.65
CA ASN A 929 32.58 10.63 7.39
C ASN A 929 31.46 10.65 8.45
N PHE A 930 30.58 9.65 8.42
CA PHE A 930 29.50 9.45 9.38
C PHE A 930 29.81 8.23 10.22
N ASP A 931 29.89 8.41 11.53
CA ASP A 931 29.91 7.30 12.47
C ASP A 931 28.46 6.84 12.69
N LEU A 932 28.13 5.64 12.24
CA LEU A 932 26.80 5.05 12.28
C LEU A 932 26.33 4.85 13.73
N GLU A 933 27.24 4.50 14.64
CA GLU A 933 26.95 4.42 16.07
C GLU A 933 26.50 5.81 16.57
N SER A 934 27.33 6.84 16.36
CA SER A 934 26.98 8.19 16.83
C SER A 934 25.79 8.81 16.11
N LEU A 935 25.48 8.37 14.88
CA LEU A 935 24.32 8.82 14.14
C LEU A 935 23.01 8.28 14.74
N THR A 936 23.06 7.12 15.40
CA THR A 936 21.93 6.53 16.13
C THR A 936 21.97 6.79 17.64
N GLU A 937 23.11 7.18 18.22
CA GLU A 937 23.25 7.68 19.61
C GLU A 937 22.55 9.03 19.82
N GLY A 938 21.22 9.04 19.89
CA GLY A 938 20.48 10.29 20.15
C GLY A 938 19.03 10.30 19.71
N VAL A 939 18.56 9.28 19.00
CA VAL A 939 17.16 9.19 18.53
C VAL A 939 16.15 8.99 19.68
N GLY A 940 16.61 8.85 20.93
CA GLY A 940 15.73 8.62 22.09
C GLY A 940 15.13 7.21 22.11
N ILE A 941 15.72 6.31 21.32
CA ILE A 941 15.33 4.92 21.12
C ILE A 941 16.45 4.07 21.73
N TYR A 942 16.12 3.19 22.68
CA TYR A 942 17.09 2.25 23.23
C TYR A 942 17.27 1.13 22.22
N TRP A 943 18.50 0.89 21.74
CA TRP A 943 18.83 -0.28 20.91
C TRP A 943 18.12 -1.52 21.47
N PRO A 944 17.60 -2.47 20.66
CA PRO A 944 16.76 -3.56 21.16
C PRO A 944 17.50 -4.44 22.21
N GLU A 945 17.44 -4.01 23.48
CA GLU A 945 18.25 -4.53 24.60
C GLU A 945 17.84 -5.96 24.99
N SER A 946 16.65 -6.42 24.55
CA SER A 946 16.13 -7.76 24.83
C SER A 946 16.81 -8.85 23.99
N ILE A 947 17.49 -8.51 22.88
CA ILE A 947 18.02 -9.49 21.92
C ILE A 947 19.56 -9.44 21.82
N ARG A 948 20.19 -8.29 22.09
CA ARG A 948 21.66 -8.14 22.09
C ARG A 948 22.19 -7.60 23.42
N GLU A 949 23.25 -8.21 23.95
CA GLU A 949 23.88 -7.82 25.23
C GLU A 949 24.58 -6.44 25.19
N HIS A 950 24.73 -5.85 24.00
CA HIS A 950 25.43 -4.59 23.76
C HIS A 950 24.63 -3.71 22.77
N SER A 951 24.69 -2.39 22.97
CA SER A 951 24.12 -1.38 22.06
C SER A 951 25.00 -1.10 20.83
N ASP A 952 26.15 -1.78 20.72
CA ASP A 952 27.13 -1.63 19.64
C ASP A 952 26.50 -1.94 18.27
N TRP A 953 26.75 -1.09 17.28
CA TRP A 953 26.44 -1.29 15.86
C TRP A 953 27.25 -2.46 15.26
N TRP A 954 26.55 -3.41 14.64
CA TRP A 954 27.13 -4.52 13.88
C TRP A 954 27.08 -4.28 12.37
N HIS A 955 27.93 -5.02 11.64
CA HIS A 955 28.23 -4.80 10.22
C HIS A 955 27.04 -4.55 9.30
N SER A 956 25.92 -5.24 9.52
CA SER A 956 24.72 -5.19 8.65
C SER A 956 23.51 -4.57 9.33
N ASP A 957 23.66 -3.85 10.46
CA ASP A 957 22.50 -3.38 11.24
C ASP A 957 21.63 -2.37 10.49
N TYR A 958 22.16 -1.65 9.51
CA TYR A 958 21.35 -0.81 8.62
C TYR A 958 20.27 -1.59 7.85
N GLN A 959 20.46 -2.90 7.65
CA GLN A 959 19.49 -3.81 7.07
C GLN A 959 18.87 -4.65 8.18
N ASN A 960 19.66 -5.34 9.01
CA ASN A 960 19.16 -6.30 10.02
C ASN A 960 18.32 -5.69 11.15
N VAL A 961 18.50 -4.43 11.54
CA VAL A 961 17.76 -3.86 12.68
C VAL A 961 16.53 -3.13 12.17
N SER A 962 15.41 -3.19 12.88
CA SER A 962 14.16 -2.49 12.51
C SER A 962 14.40 -1.01 12.17
N LEU A 963 13.60 -0.53 11.21
CA LEU A 963 13.71 0.81 10.65
C LEU A 963 13.77 1.90 11.72
N ASN A 964 12.92 1.84 12.75
CA ASN A 964 12.85 2.82 13.84
C ASN A 964 14.22 3.15 14.45
N TYR A 965 15.11 2.16 14.61
CA TYR A 965 16.47 2.36 15.15
C TYR A 965 17.46 2.99 14.16
N VAL A 966 17.21 2.84 12.85
CA VAL A 966 18.15 3.22 11.78
C VAL A 966 17.64 4.33 10.87
N ILE A 967 16.48 4.93 11.14
CA ILE A 967 15.94 6.12 10.44
C ILE A 967 17.03 7.18 10.15
N PRO A 968 17.90 7.59 11.10
CA PRO A 968 18.92 8.59 10.84
C PRO A 968 19.87 8.24 9.68
N VAL A 969 20.17 6.94 9.50
CA VAL A 969 21.03 6.45 8.42
C VAL A 969 20.38 6.65 7.07
N PHE A 970 19.11 6.25 6.92
CA PHE A 970 18.36 6.38 5.68
C PHE A 970 18.02 7.83 5.35
N ASN A 971 17.64 8.65 6.33
CA ASN A 971 17.45 10.09 6.13
C ASN A 971 18.71 10.76 5.58
N ARG A 972 19.90 10.35 6.05
CA ARG A 972 21.16 10.89 5.52
C ARG A 972 21.43 10.43 4.09
N MET A 973 21.05 9.19 3.72
CA MET A 973 21.13 8.72 2.33
C MET A 973 20.19 9.51 1.41
N ILE A 974 18.96 9.78 1.86
CA ILE A 974 17.97 10.60 1.15
C ILE A 974 18.51 12.01 0.93
N GLU A 975 19.03 12.65 1.98
CA GLU A 975 19.60 14.01 1.90
C GLU A 975 20.81 14.08 0.94
N ILE A 976 21.73 13.11 1.02
CA ILE A 976 22.90 13.05 0.12
C ILE A 976 22.48 12.91 -1.34
N GLY A 977 21.46 12.09 -1.60
CA GLY A 977 20.96 11.81 -2.94
C GLY A 977 19.99 12.86 -3.48
N GLY A 978 19.37 13.66 -2.60
CA GLY A 978 18.19 14.45 -2.92
C GLY A 978 17.07 13.55 -3.44
N LEU A 979 16.76 12.48 -2.70
CA LEU A 979 15.89 11.41 -3.16
C LEU A 979 14.40 11.68 -2.93
N ASP A 980 14.07 12.65 -2.07
CA ASP A 980 12.71 13.10 -1.76
C ASP A 980 12.03 13.83 -2.94
N ALA A 981 10.73 14.14 -2.80
CA ALA A 981 10.08 15.09 -3.70
C ALA A 981 10.51 16.53 -3.34
N ASP A 982 10.99 17.28 -4.34
CA ASP A 982 11.26 18.72 -4.24
C ASP A 982 9.97 19.56 -4.06
#